data_AF-A0A8B8FQY5-F1
#
_entry.id   AF-A0A8B8FQY5-F1
#
_cell.length_a   1.000
_cell.length_b   1.000
_cell.length_c   1.000
_cell.angle_alpha   90.00
_cell.angle_beta   90.00
_cell.angle_gamma   90.00
#
_symmetry.space_group_name_H-M   'P 1'
#
loop_
_entity.id
_entity.type
_entity.pdbx_description
1 polymer ?
#
loop_
_entity_poly.entity_id
_entity_poly.type
_entity_poly.pdbx_seq_one_letter_code
_entity_poly.pdbx_strand_id
1 'polypeptide(L)'
;MDDKYRAKLENLVKEKKYLELQGFKNIITFIGRNCVSDQLLDIFLEYLKIYPQQIFLIPKKLFIQLLSNSGKSLHPLVLFLASQHDYIDYDLNLDNLPEEKWSYLMSAFYEKFPLMTCDPIIVLKIKNKIDTYKMLIDSPQWFNENGDFFMGLHAIEFDEDECDELFTKLKTNWSIFKITKAAVSFVDLVASKCNKESEFIQFLISTLFSLPPENENVDWLSNQIINNFKLLETLSPLEISDWDALTIKAVKCGLIENDPEYGFIRVFRKLIKKANIDKSVVSKSFELLAGYSQFTNIMLNRDAKQIQKEEVLRLIFTLVKKEPSIMALSHIPLFLCSYNASLSVTDQILLKILAYYEENNIPMSNYRPYLWGSFAVSHYQVKNHLTSKTLHSFPSTTEVLSYIPFKRLKETISCFPVNRSLCVKNEKIIRYNPSNSQDPSKMFDPSFFLPMISSLLATEAPLSIEKFNTSGCLSMVLVCLGSCDCSMRAAAYHVLTLLRSHLFCRRAENMFWDYFLSWVAHGIQHLHLQPPPQLPMISAMFLSRMVLAMANHEKAVEATCAKVLLARPVAQLNYVPELKKFLTAMLPIKDKSLSMIWVFEIIRDGIHTNSDWNTLRLMDIFNIILFMFRSSNEKFKVLVLKIMESLFRVQPATKGGTGPWAISIMIAVDKCPSKLSPEVIIGTFRCLQSLTNSSFISIFVVDFWLSIFLKYGENADICSEGYITLNSLISKYKNVFQLFNNENLEEIIDRGAESKVLSDDEVFKCRSVLLYGIKGIKIKEPNPYLLLPVLVKILKAE
;
A
#
# COMPACT_ATOMS: atom_id res chain seq x y z
N MET A 1 48.09 -3.90 44.42
CA MET A 1 48.44 -2.99 43.30
C MET A 1 47.28 -2.84 42.33
N ASP A 2 46.52 -3.91 42.06
CA ASP A 2 45.30 -3.89 41.24
C ASP A 2 44.29 -2.81 41.74
N ASP A 3 43.88 -2.87 43.02
CA ASP A 3 42.98 -1.87 43.63
C ASP A 3 43.50 -0.43 43.59
N LYS A 4 44.82 -0.25 43.63
CA LYS A 4 45.45 1.08 43.60
C LYS A 4 45.34 1.71 42.21
N TYR A 5 45.54 0.93 41.15
CA TYR A 5 45.34 1.40 39.78
C TYR A 5 43.86 1.55 39.44
N ARG A 6 43.01 0.70 40.02
CA ARG A 6 41.54 0.81 39.91
C ARG A 6 41.03 2.12 40.46
N ALA A 7 41.28 2.40 41.75
CA ALA A 7 40.85 3.66 42.39
C ALA A 7 41.41 4.90 41.66
N LYS A 8 42.63 4.80 41.11
CA LYS A 8 43.24 5.87 40.33
C LYS A 8 42.51 6.11 39.00
N LEU A 9 42.18 5.05 38.24
CA LEU A 9 41.44 5.18 36.99
C LEU A 9 39.98 5.60 37.22
N GLU A 10 39.31 5.09 38.25
CA GLU A 10 37.94 5.50 38.63
C GLU A 10 37.86 7.01 38.89
N ASN A 11 38.85 7.56 39.60
CA ASN A 11 38.89 9.00 39.87
C ASN A 11 39.14 9.81 38.58
N LEU A 12 40.00 9.32 37.68
CA LEU A 12 40.28 9.98 36.40
C LEU A 12 39.07 9.95 35.45
N VAL A 13 38.32 8.85 35.44
CA VAL A 13 37.07 8.71 34.66
C VAL A 13 35.99 9.64 35.21
N LYS A 14 35.78 9.67 36.55
CA LYS A 14 34.80 10.56 37.20
C LYS A 14 35.11 12.03 36.99
N GLU A 15 36.37 12.42 37.14
CA GLU A 15 36.81 13.82 37.02
C GLU A 15 37.10 14.24 35.57
N LYS A 16 37.00 13.32 34.60
CA LYS A 16 37.43 13.52 33.20
C LYS A 16 38.79 14.21 33.12
N LYS A 17 39.80 13.63 33.80
CA LYS A 17 41.18 14.11 33.80
C LYS A 17 42.09 13.24 32.92
N TYR A 18 42.91 13.91 32.11
CA TYR A 18 43.91 13.28 31.25
C TYR A 18 45.06 12.70 32.08
N LEU A 19 45.51 11.49 31.73
CA LEU A 19 46.61 10.83 32.43
C LEU A 19 47.93 11.10 31.71
N GLU A 20 48.94 11.54 32.45
CA GLU A 20 50.27 11.77 31.89
C GLU A 20 50.91 10.49 31.35
N LEU A 21 51.75 10.63 30.32
CA LEU A 21 52.32 9.55 29.52
C LEU A 21 53.03 8.47 30.36
N GLN A 22 53.78 8.88 31.38
CA GLN A 22 54.49 7.97 32.29
C GLN A 22 53.51 7.19 33.18
N GLY A 23 52.45 7.83 33.64
CA GLY A 23 51.38 7.20 34.40
C GLY A 23 50.64 6.15 33.58
N PHE A 24 50.36 6.45 32.31
CA PHE A 24 49.71 5.54 31.38
C PHE A 24 50.59 4.31 31.05
N LYS A 25 51.88 4.52 30.77
CA LYS A 25 52.86 3.43 30.56
C LYS A 25 52.97 2.49 31.76
N ASN A 26 52.91 3.02 32.99
CA ASN A 26 52.96 2.22 34.21
C ASN A 26 51.71 1.33 34.37
N ILE A 27 50.53 1.82 33.99
CA ILE A 27 49.29 1.03 34.01
C ILE A 27 49.34 -0.07 32.93
N ILE A 28 49.74 0.27 31.71
CA ILE A 28 49.90 -0.71 30.62
C ILE A 28 50.88 -1.82 30.99
N THR A 29 52.04 -1.47 31.52
CA THR A 29 53.06 -2.46 31.91
C THR A 29 52.61 -3.31 33.10
N PHE A 30 51.78 -2.76 33.99
CA PHE A 30 51.14 -3.51 35.06
C PHE A 30 50.11 -4.52 34.52
N ILE A 31 49.22 -4.09 33.62
CA ILE A 31 48.23 -4.97 32.97
C ILE A 31 48.93 -6.07 32.15
N GLY A 32 50.03 -5.75 31.47
CA GLY A 32 50.77 -6.72 30.64
C GLY A 32 51.66 -7.71 31.41
N ARG A 33 51.90 -7.48 32.70
CA ARG A 33 52.75 -8.38 33.51
C ARG A 33 51.95 -9.24 34.48
N ASN A 34 50.68 -8.93 34.72
CA ASN A 34 49.87 -9.59 35.75
C ASN A 34 48.54 -10.09 35.17
N CYS A 35 47.97 -11.14 35.77
CA CYS A 35 46.55 -11.42 35.60
C CYS A 35 45.76 -10.40 36.42
N VAL A 36 44.92 -9.62 35.75
CA VAL A 36 44.22 -8.46 36.30
C VAL A 36 42.71 -8.77 36.38
N SER A 37 42.01 -8.18 37.35
CA SER A 37 40.56 -8.31 37.48
C SER A 37 39.78 -7.68 36.32
N ASP A 38 38.66 -8.30 35.91
CA ASP A 38 37.76 -7.76 34.88
C ASP A 38 37.28 -6.34 35.21
N GLN A 39 37.08 -6.04 36.50
CA GLN A 39 36.73 -4.69 36.98
C GLN A 39 37.78 -3.64 36.61
N LEU A 40 39.08 -3.94 36.73
CA LEU A 40 40.12 -3.00 36.31
C LEU A 40 40.12 -2.83 34.78
N LEU A 41 39.86 -3.91 34.04
CA LEU A 41 39.77 -3.86 32.57
C LEU A 41 38.57 -3.05 32.08
N ASP A 42 37.43 -3.11 32.77
CA ASP A 42 36.23 -2.33 32.48
C ASP A 42 36.45 -0.83 32.69
N ILE A 43 37.05 -0.45 33.82
CA ILE A 43 37.36 0.96 34.12
C ILE A 43 38.43 1.48 33.16
N PHE A 44 39.40 0.63 32.78
CA PHE A 44 40.39 0.97 31.77
C PHE A 44 39.75 1.17 30.38
N LEU A 45 38.73 0.37 30.02
CA LEU A 45 37.92 0.58 28.83
C LEU A 45 37.15 1.91 28.88
N GLU A 46 36.49 2.23 29.98
CA GLU A 46 35.80 3.53 30.15
C GLU A 46 36.75 4.71 29.98
N TYR A 47 37.95 4.60 30.57
CA TYR A 47 39.00 5.60 30.42
C TYR A 47 39.42 5.78 28.95
N LEU A 48 39.69 4.70 28.23
CA LEU A 48 40.08 4.76 26.81
C LEU A 48 38.97 5.27 25.89
N LYS A 49 37.69 5.04 26.23
CA LYS A 49 36.56 5.65 25.50
C LYS A 49 36.54 7.17 25.62
N ILE A 50 36.97 7.72 26.75
CA ILE A 50 37.06 9.18 26.96
C ILE A 50 38.33 9.75 26.28
N TYR A 51 39.44 9.02 26.30
CA TYR A 51 40.72 9.43 25.75
C TYR A 51 41.27 8.47 24.68
N PRO A 52 40.61 8.35 23.52
CA PRO A 52 41.01 7.43 22.46
C PRO A 52 42.40 7.76 21.89
N GLN A 53 42.86 8.99 22.09
CA GLN A 53 44.19 9.44 21.67
C GLN A 53 45.32 8.66 22.35
N GLN A 54 45.11 7.99 23.49
CA GLN A 54 46.19 7.23 24.16
C GLN A 54 46.30 5.78 23.68
N ILE A 55 45.40 5.34 22.80
CA ILE A 55 45.37 3.97 22.27
C ILE A 55 46.68 3.63 21.52
N PHE A 56 47.32 4.59 20.83
CA PHE A 56 48.59 4.36 20.13
C PHE A 56 49.76 3.95 21.05
N LEU A 57 49.65 4.22 22.35
CA LEU A 57 50.67 3.88 23.34
C LEU A 57 50.53 2.42 23.85
N ILE A 58 49.47 1.72 23.45
CA ILE A 58 49.21 0.33 23.82
C ILE A 58 50.15 -0.59 23.03
N PRO A 59 51.08 -1.30 23.68
CA PRO A 59 52.02 -2.16 23.00
C PRO A 59 51.32 -3.43 22.50
N LYS A 60 51.68 -3.86 21.29
CA LYS A 60 51.21 -5.11 20.66
C LYS A 60 51.20 -6.32 21.59
N LYS A 61 52.25 -6.47 22.40
CA LYS A 61 52.39 -7.59 23.34
C LYS A 61 51.25 -7.66 24.38
N LEU A 62 50.75 -6.49 24.82
CA LEU A 62 49.64 -6.42 25.77
C LEU A 62 48.34 -6.94 25.16
N PHE A 63 48.05 -6.55 23.91
CA PHE A 63 46.86 -7.02 23.21
C PHE A 63 46.87 -8.55 23.03
N ILE A 64 48.01 -9.12 22.63
CA ILE A 64 48.19 -10.58 22.49
C ILE A 64 47.98 -11.29 23.84
N GLN A 65 48.47 -10.73 24.94
CA GLN A 65 48.27 -11.29 26.27
C GLN A 65 46.80 -11.22 26.72
N LEU A 66 46.09 -10.13 26.45
CA LEU A 66 44.66 -9.99 26.76
C LEU A 66 43.81 -10.99 25.96
N LEU A 67 44.17 -11.25 24.70
CA LEU A 67 43.58 -12.32 23.88
C LEU A 67 43.81 -13.71 24.49
N SER A 68 45.03 -13.99 24.94
CA SER A 68 45.45 -15.29 25.48
C SER A 68 44.82 -15.59 26.86
N ASN A 69 44.65 -14.58 27.70
CA ASN A 69 44.19 -14.72 29.09
C ASN A 69 42.67 -14.65 29.28
N SER A 70 41.91 -14.34 28.22
CA SER A 70 40.44 -14.31 28.28
C SER A 70 39.84 -15.72 28.49
N GLY A 71 38.70 -15.84 29.18
CA GLY A 71 37.96 -17.10 29.35
C GLY A 71 37.29 -17.56 28.04
N LYS A 72 36.13 -18.23 28.10
CA LYS A 72 35.38 -18.63 26.87
C LYS A 72 34.89 -17.44 26.04
N SER A 73 34.65 -16.28 26.65
CA SER A 73 34.25 -15.02 25.98
C SER A 73 35.36 -13.98 26.04
N LEU A 74 35.52 -13.20 24.96
CA LEU A 74 36.46 -12.07 24.93
C LEU A 74 35.96 -10.91 25.80
N HIS A 75 36.88 -10.27 26.53
CA HIS A 75 36.57 -9.08 27.32
C HIS A 75 36.20 -7.89 26.40
N PRO A 76 35.21 -7.04 26.73
CA PRO A 76 34.81 -5.88 25.91
C PRO A 76 35.96 -4.92 25.55
N LEU A 77 36.97 -4.82 26.42
CA LEU A 77 38.20 -4.08 26.15
C LEU A 77 38.94 -4.59 24.90
N VAL A 78 39.01 -5.91 24.72
CA VAL A 78 39.68 -6.52 23.56
C VAL A 78 38.91 -6.18 22.28
N LEU A 79 37.57 -6.25 22.32
CA LEU A 79 36.72 -5.87 21.19
C LEU A 79 36.86 -4.38 20.84
N PHE A 80 36.93 -3.51 21.85
CA PHE A 80 37.16 -2.07 21.65
C PHE A 80 38.55 -1.75 21.09
N LEU A 81 39.59 -2.44 21.54
CA LEU A 81 40.94 -2.28 20.98
C LEU A 81 41.07 -2.82 19.56
N ALA A 82 40.31 -3.88 19.24
CA ALA A 82 40.23 -4.41 17.88
C ALA A 82 39.52 -3.44 16.92
N SER A 83 38.43 -2.79 17.35
CA SER A 83 37.72 -1.81 16.49
C SER A 83 38.50 -0.51 16.23
N GLN A 84 39.60 -0.27 16.96
CA GLN A 84 40.49 0.89 16.83
C GLN A 84 41.81 0.57 16.11
N HIS A 85 41.79 -0.43 15.23
CA HIS A 85 42.95 -0.98 14.49
C HIS A 85 43.83 0.08 13.78
N ASP A 86 43.28 1.22 13.37
CA ASP A 86 44.04 2.30 12.70
C ASP A 86 45.21 2.86 13.57
N TYR A 87 45.16 2.65 14.89
CA TYR A 87 46.11 3.21 15.85
C TYR A 87 47.10 2.18 16.43
N ILE A 88 46.96 0.90 16.08
CA ILE A 88 47.80 -0.18 16.62
C ILE A 88 48.24 -1.08 15.45
N ASP A 89 49.55 -1.20 15.24
CA ASP A 89 50.16 -2.02 14.20
C ASP A 89 50.03 -3.51 14.55
N TYR A 90 48.91 -4.12 14.13
CA TYR A 90 48.67 -5.54 14.30
C TYR A 90 49.14 -6.30 13.05
N ASP A 91 50.34 -6.86 13.11
CA ASP A 91 50.66 -8.02 12.28
C ASP A 91 49.89 -9.22 12.86
N LEU A 92 48.66 -9.45 12.35
CA LEU A 92 47.64 -10.38 12.84
C LEU A 92 47.97 -11.84 12.52
N ASN A 93 49.17 -12.32 12.89
CA ASN A 93 49.50 -13.74 12.80
C ASN A 93 48.90 -14.50 13.99
N LEU A 94 47.58 -14.68 13.97
CA LEU A 94 46.76 -15.16 15.08
C LEU A 94 46.45 -16.68 15.00
N ASP A 95 47.27 -17.45 14.28
CA ASP A 95 47.06 -18.87 13.93
C ASP A 95 46.73 -19.82 15.09
N ASN A 96 47.06 -19.45 16.33
CA ASN A 96 46.91 -20.31 17.51
C ASN A 96 45.67 -20.02 18.38
N LEU A 97 44.78 -19.09 17.99
CA LEU A 97 43.54 -18.84 18.75
C LEU A 97 42.46 -19.91 18.45
N PRO A 98 41.62 -20.32 19.43
CA PRO A 98 40.46 -21.18 19.20
C PRO A 98 39.39 -20.52 18.30
N GLU A 99 38.70 -21.32 17.48
CA GLU A 99 37.65 -20.86 16.52
C GLU A 99 36.59 -19.94 17.16
N GLU A 100 36.13 -20.26 18.37
CA GLU A 100 35.11 -19.48 19.09
C GLU A 100 35.61 -18.08 19.47
N LYS A 101 36.86 -17.93 19.91
CA LYS A 101 37.44 -16.62 20.25
C LYS A 101 37.74 -15.80 19.00
N TRP A 102 38.15 -16.50 17.95
CA TRP A 102 38.34 -15.90 16.63
C TRP A 102 37.07 -15.26 16.09
N SER A 103 35.95 -15.97 16.17
CA SER A 103 34.69 -15.48 15.63
C SER A 103 34.23 -14.18 16.32
N TYR A 104 34.29 -14.11 17.65
CA TYR A 104 33.98 -12.88 18.41
C TYR A 104 34.95 -11.72 18.15
N LEU A 105 36.23 -11.99 17.92
CA LEU A 105 37.19 -10.94 17.56
C LEU A 105 36.84 -10.32 16.19
N MET A 106 36.36 -11.14 15.26
CA MET A 106 36.03 -10.71 13.90
C MET A 106 34.76 -9.87 13.81
N SER A 107 33.76 -10.06 14.68
CA SER A 107 32.59 -9.17 14.72
C SER A 107 32.95 -7.72 15.09
N ALA A 108 34.02 -7.52 15.88
CA ALA A 108 34.52 -6.18 16.20
C ALA A 108 35.27 -5.52 15.03
N PHE A 109 35.91 -6.31 14.16
CA PHE A 109 36.51 -5.80 12.92
C PHE A 109 35.45 -5.45 11.87
N TYR A 110 34.31 -6.15 11.85
CA TYR A 110 33.23 -5.91 10.89
C TYR A 110 32.67 -4.49 10.91
N GLU A 111 32.54 -3.86 12.09
CA GLU A 111 32.06 -2.47 12.20
C GLU A 111 32.90 -1.46 11.38
N LYS A 112 34.14 -1.83 11.00
CA LYS A 112 35.04 -1.05 10.16
C LYS A 112 35.40 -1.69 8.82
N PHE A 113 34.82 -2.82 8.45
CA PHE A 113 35.14 -3.53 7.20
C PHE A 113 35.02 -2.66 5.92
N PRO A 114 34.05 -1.73 5.79
CA PRO A 114 34.00 -0.81 4.64
C PRO A 114 35.23 0.11 4.50
N LEU A 115 36.04 0.26 5.56
CA LEU A 115 37.28 1.03 5.57
C LEU A 115 38.54 0.14 5.43
N MET A 116 38.42 -1.19 5.60
CA MET A 116 39.51 -2.17 5.60
C MET A 116 39.77 -2.81 4.22
N THR A 117 39.41 -2.16 3.12
CA THR A 117 39.47 -2.68 1.74
C THR A 117 40.86 -3.02 1.18
N CYS A 118 41.91 -3.25 1.98
CA CYS A 118 43.29 -3.18 1.49
C CYS A 118 44.19 -4.41 1.70
N ASP A 119 43.78 -5.51 2.35
CA ASP A 119 44.61 -6.73 2.39
C ASP A 119 43.85 -8.04 2.08
N PRO A 120 43.84 -8.50 0.81
CA PRO A 120 43.23 -9.76 0.42
C PRO A 120 43.87 -10.99 1.11
N ILE A 121 45.11 -10.91 1.58
CA ILE A 121 45.79 -12.02 2.27
C ILE A 121 45.14 -12.29 3.63
N ILE A 122 44.71 -11.24 4.33
CA ILE A 122 44.02 -11.37 5.62
C ILE A 122 42.65 -12.03 5.42
N VAL A 123 41.91 -11.62 4.38
CA VAL A 123 40.61 -12.21 4.04
C VAL A 123 40.74 -13.69 3.70
N LEU A 124 41.74 -14.07 2.90
CA LEU A 124 42.00 -15.47 2.53
C LEU A 124 42.37 -16.33 3.75
N LYS A 125 43.22 -15.81 4.65
CA LYS A 125 43.57 -16.49 5.91
C LYS A 125 42.36 -16.68 6.83
N ILE A 126 41.44 -15.70 6.86
CA ILE A 126 40.20 -15.77 7.64
C ILE A 126 39.26 -16.83 7.04
N LYS A 127 39.06 -16.81 5.72
CA LYS A 127 38.24 -17.80 4.99
C LYS A 127 38.72 -19.23 5.27
N ASN A 128 40.02 -19.49 5.14
CA ASN A 128 40.58 -20.85 5.24
C ASN A 128 40.52 -21.48 6.65
N LYS A 129 40.29 -20.69 7.70
CA LYS A 129 40.14 -21.21 9.07
C LYS A 129 38.71 -21.53 9.46
N ILE A 130 37.73 -20.95 8.76
CA ILE A 130 36.33 -21.15 9.08
C ILE A 130 35.86 -22.38 8.33
N ASP A 131 35.52 -23.45 9.06
CA ASP A 131 34.85 -24.59 8.47
C ASP A 131 33.40 -24.21 8.12
N THR A 132 33.21 -23.76 6.87
CA THR A 132 31.94 -23.30 6.33
C THR A 132 30.84 -24.35 6.45
N TYR A 133 31.18 -25.63 6.25
CA TYR A 133 30.21 -26.73 6.36
C TYR A 133 29.76 -26.91 7.82
N LYS A 134 30.70 -26.92 8.76
CA LYS A 134 30.41 -27.04 10.19
C LYS A 134 29.59 -25.86 10.70
N MET A 135 29.88 -24.64 10.26
CA MET A 135 29.09 -23.44 10.63
C MET A 135 27.62 -23.53 10.20
N LEU A 136 27.35 -24.12 9.02
CA LEU A 136 26.00 -24.32 8.51
C LEU A 136 25.22 -25.43 9.24
N ILE A 137 25.91 -26.52 9.63
CA ILE A 137 25.28 -27.63 10.36
C ILE A 137 25.07 -27.30 11.84
N ASP A 138 26.10 -26.80 12.51
CA ASP A 138 26.03 -26.52 13.95
C ASP A 138 25.24 -25.24 14.23
N SER A 139 25.22 -24.29 13.27
CA SER A 139 24.57 -22.98 13.32
C SER A 139 24.70 -22.29 14.70
N PRO A 140 25.94 -22.02 15.16
CA PRO A 140 26.17 -21.40 16.46
C PRO A 140 25.53 -20.01 16.55
N GLN A 141 25.23 -19.55 17.76
CA GLN A 141 24.58 -18.24 17.99
C GLN A 141 25.32 -17.09 17.31
N TRP A 142 26.65 -17.08 17.39
CA TRP A 142 27.49 -16.09 16.74
C TRP A 142 27.26 -16.01 15.22
N PHE A 143 27.12 -17.15 14.54
CA PHE A 143 26.89 -17.21 13.10
C PHE A 143 25.53 -16.58 12.73
N ASN A 144 24.50 -16.84 13.53
CA ASN A 144 23.18 -16.24 13.33
C ASN A 144 23.15 -14.72 13.58
N GLU A 145 23.95 -14.23 14.55
CA GLU A 145 24.07 -12.80 14.86
C GLU A 145 24.93 -12.03 13.84
N ASN A 146 25.87 -12.72 13.16
CA ASN A 146 26.85 -12.12 12.26
C ASN A 146 26.77 -12.67 10.83
N GLY A 147 25.60 -13.13 10.38
CA GLY A 147 25.42 -13.77 9.07
C GLY A 147 25.88 -12.91 7.88
N ASP A 148 25.66 -11.60 7.94
CA ASP A 148 26.09 -10.66 6.88
C ASP A 148 27.61 -10.62 6.70
N PHE A 149 28.36 -10.71 7.81
CA PHE A 149 29.82 -10.77 7.79
C PHE A 149 30.29 -12.08 7.13
N PHE A 150 29.69 -13.20 7.52
CA PHE A 150 30.02 -14.50 6.97
C PHE A 150 29.73 -14.56 5.45
N MET A 151 28.61 -13.99 5.01
CA MET A 151 28.29 -13.84 3.58
C MET A 151 29.31 -12.95 2.87
N GLY A 152 29.65 -11.80 3.45
CA GLY A 152 30.61 -10.85 2.88
C GLY A 152 32.00 -11.45 2.67
N LEU A 153 32.50 -12.25 3.63
CA LEU A 153 33.77 -12.97 3.51
C LEU A 153 33.81 -13.89 2.29
N HIS A 154 32.72 -14.59 2.01
CA HIS A 154 32.63 -15.56 0.90
C HIS A 154 32.09 -14.93 -0.40
N ALA A 155 31.67 -13.66 -0.40
CA ALA A 155 31.26 -13.00 -1.64
C ALA A 155 32.47 -12.74 -2.57
N ILE A 156 33.65 -12.44 -2.00
CA ILE A 156 34.82 -11.89 -2.71
C ILE A 156 35.62 -12.97 -3.48
N GLU A 157 35.76 -14.20 -2.95
CA GLU A 157 36.66 -15.24 -3.51
C GLU A 157 36.09 -16.67 -3.42
N PHE A 158 34.78 -16.84 -3.37
CA PHE A 158 34.18 -18.18 -3.38
C PHE A 158 33.95 -18.63 -4.82
N ASP A 159 34.80 -19.56 -5.25
CA ASP A 159 34.85 -20.14 -6.59
C ASP A 159 33.65 -21.06 -6.85
N GLU A 160 33.30 -21.25 -8.12
CA GLU A 160 32.15 -22.06 -8.52
C GLU A 160 32.33 -23.53 -8.13
N ASP A 161 33.54 -24.08 -8.27
CA ASP A 161 33.86 -25.47 -7.91
C ASP A 161 33.76 -25.71 -6.39
N GLU A 162 34.24 -24.77 -5.57
CA GLU A 162 34.10 -24.82 -4.11
C GLU A 162 32.63 -24.73 -3.66
N CYS A 163 31.85 -23.88 -4.33
CA CYS A 163 30.40 -23.78 -4.11
C CYS A 163 29.71 -25.11 -4.45
N ASP A 164 30.11 -25.75 -5.54
CA ASP A 164 29.51 -27.00 -5.99
C ASP A 164 29.81 -28.18 -5.04
N GLU A 165 31.05 -28.28 -4.56
CA GLU A 165 31.45 -29.28 -3.57
C GLU A 165 30.70 -29.08 -2.24
N LEU A 166 30.65 -27.84 -1.75
CA LEU A 166 29.93 -27.53 -0.51
C LEU A 166 28.44 -27.84 -0.63
N PHE A 167 27.81 -27.41 -1.74
CA PHE A 167 26.40 -27.66 -1.98
C PHE A 167 26.10 -29.16 -2.05
N THR A 168 26.96 -29.93 -2.74
CA THR A 168 26.80 -31.38 -2.86
C THR A 168 26.94 -32.09 -1.51
N LYS A 169 27.89 -31.65 -0.68
CA LYS A 169 28.09 -32.16 0.68
C LYS A 169 26.91 -31.83 1.61
N LEU A 170 26.34 -30.64 1.48
CA LEU A 170 25.11 -30.25 2.19
C LEU A 170 23.90 -31.06 1.72
N LYS A 171 23.77 -31.27 0.40
CA LYS A 171 22.69 -32.06 -0.20
C LYS A 171 22.62 -33.48 0.34
N THR A 172 23.76 -34.12 0.56
CA THR A 172 23.80 -35.46 1.18
C THR A 172 23.38 -35.47 2.65
N ASN A 173 23.42 -34.32 3.33
CA ASN A 173 23.19 -34.19 4.78
C ASN A 173 22.06 -33.23 5.14
N TRP A 174 21.10 -33.00 4.24
CA TRP A 174 19.99 -32.08 4.45
C TRP A 174 19.20 -32.32 5.74
N SER A 175 19.13 -33.57 6.21
CA SER A 175 18.43 -33.94 7.44
C SER A 175 19.01 -33.33 8.72
N ILE A 176 20.30 -32.94 8.70
CA ILE A 176 21.01 -32.38 9.85
C ILE A 176 21.14 -30.85 9.73
N PHE A 177 20.75 -30.28 8.58
CA PHE A 177 20.85 -28.85 8.32
C PHE A 177 19.87 -28.04 9.18
N LYS A 178 20.39 -27.06 9.93
CA LYS A 178 19.57 -26.17 10.76
C LYS A 178 19.07 -24.99 9.94
N ILE A 179 17.75 -24.81 9.93
CA ILE A 179 17.09 -23.71 9.22
C ILE A 179 17.20 -22.42 10.06
N THR A 180 18.19 -21.59 9.75
CA THR A 180 18.30 -20.24 10.33
C THR A 180 18.39 -19.20 9.23
N LYS A 181 18.15 -17.93 9.59
CA LYS A 181 18.17 -16.83 8.63
C LYS A 181 19.53 -16.69 7.92
N ALA A 182 20.60 -16.80 8.70
CA ALA A 182 21.97 -16.74 8.19
C ALA A 182 22.31 -17.95 7.32
N ALA A 183 21.96 -19.17 7.77
CA ALA A 183 22.26 -20.40 7.02
C ALA A 183 21.56 -20.43 5.66
N VAL A 184 20.25 -20.14 5.62
CA VAL A 184 19.49 -20.16 4.36
C VAL A 184 19.97 -19.07 3.40
N SER A 185 20.20 -17.84 3.90
CA SER A 185 20.69 -16.75 3.05
C SER A 185 22.07 -17.06 2.45
N PHE A 186 22.94 -17.72 3.22
CA PHE A 186 24.24 -18.14 2.74
C PHE A 186 24.13 -19.23 1.68
N VAL A 187 23.32 -20.27 1.93
CA VAL A 187 23.14 -21.35 0.95
C VAL A 187 22.43 -20.84 -0.31
N ASP A 188 21.56 -19.84 -0.23
CA ASP A 188 21.00 -19.14 -1.40
C ASP A 188 22.11 -18.50 -2.26
N LEU A 189 23.10 -17.85 -1.64
CA LEU A 189 24.26 -17.30 -2.34
C LEU A 189 25.09 -18.40 -3.01
N VAL A 190 25.34 -19.50 -2.29
CA VAL A 190 26.08 -20.67 -2.82
C VAL A 190 25.35 -21.26 -4.01
N ALA A 191 24.05 -21.52 -3.87
CA ALA A 191 23.21 -22.08 -4.92
C ALA A 191 23.16 -21.18 -6.16
N SER A 192 23.15 -19.85 -5.98
CA SER A 192 23.20 -18.88 -7.09
C SER A 192 24.54 -18.87 -7.82
N LYS A 193 25.65 -19.14 -7.12
CA LYS A 193 26.97 -19.20 -7.75
C LYS A 193 27.19 -20.50 -8.53
N CYS A 194 26.65 -21.63 -8.07
CA CYS A 194 26.77 -22.93 -8.74
C CYS A 194 25.56 -23.34 -9.60
N ASN A 195 24.64 -22.42 -9.91
CA ASN A 195 23.43 -22.67 -10.71
C ASN A 195 22.54 -23.83 -10.18
N LYS A 196 22.45 -23.99 -8.86
CA LYS A 196 21.66 -25.04 -8.16
C LYS A 196 20.46 -24.47 -7.39
N GLU A 197 19.96 -23.29 -7.74
CA GLU A 197 18.85 -22.63 -7.04
C GLU A 197 17.58 -23.46 -7.02
N SER A 198 17.28 -24.18 -8.11
CA SER A 198 16.11 -25.05 -8.20
C SER A 198 16.14 -26.18 -7.18
N GLU A 199 17.31 -26.80 -6.96
CA GLU A 199 17.47 -27.88 -5.98
C GLU A 199 17.31 -27.37 -4.55
N PHE A 200 17.87 -26.19 -4.26
CA PHE A 200 17.74 -25.60 -2.94
C PHE A 200 16.31 -25.18 -2.64
N ILE A 201 15.61 -24.58 -3.62
CA ILE A 201 14.20 -24.23 -3.49
C ILE A 201 13.34 -25.49 -3.23
N GLN A 202 13.62 -26.62 -3.89
CA GLN A 202 12.92 -27.89 -3.61
C GLN A 202 13.11 -28.30 -2.14
N PHE A 203 14.34 -28.25 -1.62
CA PHE A 203 14.63 -28.53 -0.22
C PHE A 203 13.90 -27.57 0.73
N LEU A 204 13.91 -26.26 0.46
CA LEU A 204 13.20 -25.28 1.30
C LEU A 204 11.69 -25.52 1.29
N ILE A 205 11.11 -25.92 0.15
CA ILE A 205 9.69 -26.28 0.06
C ILE A 205 9.41 -27.54 0.87
N SER A 206 10.16 -28.63 0.69
CA SER A 206 9.94 -29.85 1.47
C SER A 206 10.03 -29.57 2.96
N THR A 207 10.94 -28.69 3.36
CA THR A 207 11.16 -28.33 4.74
C THR A 207 10.05 -27.44 5.30
N LEU A 208 9.61 -26.41 4.56
CA LEU A 208 8.45 -25.60 4.95
C LEU A 208 7.24 -26.50 5.17
N PHE A 209 6.98 -27.42 4.24
CA PHE A 209 5.84 -28.33 4.29
C PHE A 209 6.02 -29.51 5.25
N SER A 210 7.17 -29.68 5.92
CA SER A 210 7.29 -30.57 7.09
C SER A 210 7.01 -29.86 8.41
N LEU A 211 7.17 -28.53 8.49
CA LEU A 211 6.97 -27.75 9.73
C LEU A 211 5.50 -27.69 10.17
N PRO A 212 5.21 -27.62 11.49
CA PRO A 212 3.88 -27.32 11.98
C PRO A 212 3.50 -25.87 11.68
N PRO A 213 2.20 -25.56 11.51
CA PRO A 213 1.75 -24.22 11.11
C PRO A 213 2.03 -23.13 12.17
N GLU A 214 2.16 -23.51 13.45
CA GLU A 214 2.43 -22.59 14.57
C GLU A 214 3.91 -22.20 14.72
N ASN A 215 4.78 -22.66 13.82
CA ASN A 215 6.22 -22.42 13.93
C ASN A 215 6.58 -20.98 13.50
N GLU A 216 7.30 -20.25 14.36
CA GLU A 216 7.73 -18.86 14.12
C GLU A 216 8.55 -18.67 12.83
N ASN A 217 9.17 -19.73 12.31
CA ASN A 217 9.97 -19.66 11.08
C ASN A 217 9.12 -19.67 9.80
N VAL A 218 7.83 -19.98 9.85
CA VAL A 218 6.97 -20.12 8.66
C VAL A 218 6.89 -18.82 7.87
N ASP A 219 6.66 -17.66 8.52
CA ASP A 219 6.59 -16.36 7.83
C ASP A 219 7.85 -16.08 7.03
N TRP A 220 8.99 -16.02 7.74
CA TRP A 220 10.26 -15.66 7.13
C TRP A 220 10.65 -16.67 6.04
N LEU A 221 10.51 -17.97 6.29
CA LEU A 221 10.87 -19.00 5.32
C LEU A 221 9.98 -18.92 4.07
N SER A 222 8.68 -18.70 4.24
CA SER A 222 7.74 -18.54 3.12
C SER A 222 8.09 -17.31 2.27
N ASN A 223 8.44 -16.19 2.90
CA ASN A 223 8.86 -14.96 2.22
C ASN A 223 10.19 -15.15 1.47
N GLN A 224 11.15 -15.89 2.04
CA GLN A 224 12.39 -16.23 1.35
C GLN A 224 12.13 -17.10 0.12
N ILE A 225 11.37 -18.19 0.26
CA ILE A 225 11.01 -19.05 -0.87
C ILE A 225 10.31 -18.26 -1.99
N ILE A 226 9.40 -17.34 -1.64
CA ILE A 226 8.71 -16.47 -2.60
C ILE A 226 9.70 -15.52 -3.32
N ASN A 227 10.73 -15.03 -2.63
CA ASN A 227 11.78 -14.22 -3.23
C ASN A 227 12.65 -15.06 -4.17
N ASN A 228 13.03 -16.27 -3.77
CA ASN A 228 13.87 -17.18 -4.57
C ASN A 228 13.12 -17.60 -5.86
N PHE A 229 11.81 -17.79 -5.81
CA PHE A 229 10.97 -17.98 -7.00
C PHE A 229 11.00 -16.83 -8.02
N LYS A 230 11.39 -15.60 -7.62
CA LYS A 230 11.53 -14.48 -8.56
C LYS A 230 12.78 -14.62 -9.44
N LEU A 231 13.80 -15.29 -8.94
CA LEU A 231 15.08 -15.52 -9.63
C LEU A 231 14.96 -16.64 -10.67
N LEU A 232 14.12 -17.64 -10.41
CA LEU A 232 13.87 -18.72 -11.36
C LEU A 232 13.13 -18.24 -12.62
N GLU A 233 13.44 -18.86 -13.76
CA GLU A 233 12.65 -18.74 -14.99
C GLU A 233 11.24 -19.33 -14.85
N THR A 234 10.37 -19.12 -15.83
CA THR A 234 9.07 -19.79 -15.89
C THR A 234 9.21 -21.16 -16.55
N LEU A 235 8.58 -22.19 -15.97
CA LEU A 235 8.68 -23.61 -16.38
C LEU A 235 10.00 -24.29 -15.97
N SER A 236 10.52 -23.94 -14.78
CA SER A 236 11.70 -24.59 -14.23
C SER A 236 11.41 -26.07 -13.90
N PRO A 237 12.35 -27.00 -14.19
CA PRO A 237 12.24 -28.40 -13.80
C PRO A 237 12.40 -28.48 -12.27
N LEU A 238 11.29 -28.54 -11.56
CA LEU A 238 11.26 -28.73 -10.11
C LEU A 238 10.75 -30.13 -9.82
N GLU A 239 11.64 -31.00 -9.32
CA GLU A 239 11.32 -32.37 -8.95
C GLU A 239 10.68 -32.39 -7.57
N ILE A 240 9.36 -32.57 -7.55
CA ILE A 240 8.58 -32.67 -6.31
C ILE A 240 7.89 -34.02 -6.30
N SER A 241 8.16 -34.80 -5.26
CA SER A 241 7.74 -36.19 -5.13
C SER A 241 6.27 -36.36 -4.77
N ASP A 242 5.69 -35.49 -3.94
CA ASP A 242 4.31 -35.62 -3.45
C ASP A 242 3.52 -34.30 -3.54
N TRP A 243 2.92 -34.05 -4.70
CA TRP A 243 2.07 -32.89 -4.94
C TRP A 243 0.75 -32.92 -4.16
N ASP A 244 0.23 -34.10 -3.83
CA ASP A 244 -1.05 -34.26 -3.15
C ASP A 244 -0.91 -33.84 -1.68
N ALA A 245 0.13 -34.31 -1.00
CA ALA A 245 0.42 -33.93 0.37
C ALA A 245 0.66 -32.41 0.50
N LEU A 246 1.41 -31.83 -0.44
CA LEU A 246 1.62 -30.38 -0.50
C LEU A 246 0.30 -29.63 -0.68
N THR A 247 -0.56 -30.08 -1.59
CA THR A 247 -1.87 -29.45 -1.83
C THR A 247 -2.73 -29.51 -0.58
N ILE A 248 -2.86 -30.70 0.03
CA ILE A 248 -3.68 -30.91 1.22
C ILE A 248 -3.19 -30.03 2.37
N LYS A 249 -1.88 -29.96 2.59
CA LYS A 249 -1.31 -29.13 3.65
C LYS A 249 -1.46 -27.64 3.35
N ALA A 250 -1.24 -27.20 2.10
CA ALA A 250 -1.44 -25.81 1.69
C ALA A 250 -2.89 -25.36 1.91
N VAL A 251 -3.86 -26.22 1.61
CA VAL A 251 -5.29 -25.93 1.75
C VAL A 251 -5.73 -26.00 3.22
N LYS A 252 -5.31 -27.02 3.98
CA LYS A 252 -5.70 -27.17 5.40
C LYS A 252 -5.04 -26.13 6.32
N CYS A 253 -3.74 -25.90 6.16
CA CYS A 253 -2.99 -24.98 7.02
C CYS A 253 -3.06 -23.55 6.52
N GLY A 254 -3.07 -23.33 5.20
CA GLY A 254 -3.04 -21.99 4.59
C GLY A 254 -4.40 -21.30 4.44
N LEU A 255 -5.51 -21.92 4.90
CA LEU A 255 -6.87 -21.35 4.83
C LEU A 255 -7.56 -21.27 6.21
N ILE A 256 -6.80 -21.04 7.28
CA ILE A 256 -7.33 -20.86 8.64
C ILE A 256 -7.69 -19.39 8.87
N GLU A 257 -8.87 -19.10 9.46
CA GLU A 257 -9.47 -17.72 9.51
C GLU A 257 -8.58 -16.68 10.20
N ASN A 258 -7.68 -17.14 11.07
CA ASN A 258 -6.80 -16.31 11.87
C ASN A 258 -5.30 -16.47 11.52
N ASP A 259 -4.96 -17.09 10.39
CA ASP A 259 -3.57 -17.13 9.93
C ASP A 259 -3.21 -15.75 9.31
N PRO A 260 -2.32 -14.96 9.91
CA PRO A 260 -1.93 -13.66 9.36
C PRO A 260 -1.00 -13.78 8.13
N GLU A 261 -0.39 -14.95 7.91
CA GLU A 261 0.77 -15.10 7.05
C GLU A 261 0.44 -15.75 5.71
N TYR A 262 -0.55 -16.66 5.67
CA TYR A 262 -0.97 -17.39 4.46
C TYR A 262 0.23 -18.00 3.70
N GLY A 263 1.32 -18.31 4.40
CA GLY A 263 2.63 -18.63 3.81
C GLY A 263 2.55 -19.87 2.92
N PHE A 264 1.92 -20.94 3.41
CA PHE A 264 1.77 -22.21 2.69
C PHE A 264 1.05 -22.05 1.35
N ILE A 265 -0.11 -21.39 1.32
CA ILE A 265 -0.89 -21.22 0.08
C ILE A 265 -0.20 -20.26 -0.90
N ARG A 266 0.50 -19.24 -0.40
CA ARG A 266 1.26 -18.30 -1.22
C ARG A 266 2.45 -18.97 -1.90
N VAL A 267 3.21 -19.78 -1.16
CA VAL A 267 4.32 -20.59 -1.67
C VAL A 267 3.79 -21.60 -2.68
N PHE A 268 2.73 -22.35 -2.35
CA PHE A 268 2.12 -23.33 -3.25
C PHE A 268 1.64 -22.72 -4.57
N ARG A 269 0.97 -21.56 -4.52
CA ARG A 269 0.57 -20.83 -5.73
C ARG A 269 1.76 -20.41 -6.59
N LYS A 270 2.86 -19.94 -5.97
CA LYS A 270 4.08 -19.52 -6.68
C LYS A 270 4.77 -20.72 -7.31
N LEU A 271 4.82 -21.83 -6.58
CA LEU A 271 5.32 -23.10 -7.06
C LEU A 271 4.56 -23.57 -8.32
N ILE A 272 3.22 -23.63 -8.29
CA ILE A 272 2.40 -24.00 -9.46
C ILE A 272 2.70 -23.11 -10.66
N LYS A 273 2.86 -21.81 -10.41
CA LYS A 273 3.13 -20.85 -11.49
C LYS A 273 4.48 -21.11 -12.16
N LYS A 274 5.50 -21.49 -11.39
CA LYS A 274 6.91 -21.56 -11.84
C LYS A 274 7.34 -22.95 -12.29
N ALA A 275 6.89 -24.01 -11.62
CA ALA A 275 7.27 -25.38 -11.95
C ALA A 275 6.71 -25.82 -13.32
N ASN A 276 7.45 -26.71 -13.98
CA ASN A 276 6.92 -27.53 -15.06
C ASN A 276 6.12 -28.70 -14.45
N ILE A 277 4.79 -28.68 -14.59
CA ILE A 277 3.88 -29.60 -13.89
C ILE A 277 2.96 -30.26 -14.91
N ASP A 278 2.75 -31.56 -14.76
CA ASP A 278 1.79 -32.32 -15.54
C ASP A 278 0.34 -31.86 -15.30
N LYS A 279 -0.45 -31.91 -16.38
CA LYS A 279 -1.88 -31.60 -16.38
C LYS A 279 -2.69 -32.34 -15.31
N SER A 280 -2.33 -33.60 -15.02
CA SER A 280 -3.00 -34.43 -14.01
C SER A 280 -2.85 -33.85 -12.61
N VAL A 281 -1.66 -33.36 -12.26
CA VAL A 281 -1.37 -32.75 -10.95
C VAL A 281 -2.13 -31.45 -10.76
N VAL A 282 -2.18 -30.59 -11.79
CA VAL A 282 -2.95 -29.33 -11.74
C VAL A 282 -4.44 -29.60 -11.56
N SER A 283 -4.98 -30.60 -12.27
CA SER A 283 -6.39 -31.00 -12.17
C SER A 283 -6.73 -31.55 -10.79
N LYS A 284 -5.90 -32.47 -10.27
CA LYS A 284 -6.07 -33.05 -8.93
C LYS A 284 -5.92 -32.00 -7.83
N SER A 285 -5.02 -31.03 -8.00
CA SER A 285 -4.86 -29.91 -7.06
C SER A 285 -6.13 -29.05 -6.97
N PHE A 286 -6.81 -28.83 -8.11
CA PHE A 286 -8.08 -28.13 -8.15
C PHE A 286 -9.20 -28.95 -7.47
N GLU A 287 -9.26 -30.26 -7.71
CA GLU A 287 -10.23 -31.15 -7.05
C GLU A 287 -10.05 -31.20 -5.54
N LEU A 288 -8.81 -31.29 -5.04
CA LEU A 288 -8.50 -31.26 -3.61
C LEU A 288 -8.86 -29.93 -2.96
N LEU A 289 -8.66 -28.82 -3.67
CA LEU A 289 -9.11 -27.49 -3.21
C LEU A 289 -10.64 -27.41 -3.15
N ALA A 290 -11.33 -27.89 -4.19
CA ALA A 290 -12.79 -27.88 -4.26
C ALA A 290 -13.45 -28.83 -3.24
N GLY A 291 -12.79 -29.96 -2.94
CA GLY A 291 -13.22 -30.95 -1.95
C GLY A 291 -12.96 -30.56 -0.49
N TYR A 292 -12.28 -29.44 -0.24
CA TYR A 292 -12.06 -28.95 1.12
C TYR A 292 -13.38 -28.51 1.76
N SER A 293 -13.66 -28.99 2.97
CA SER A 293 -14.95 -28.80 3.64
C SER A 293 -15.34 -27.32 3.83
N GLN A 294 -14.36 -26.43 4.00
CA GLN A 294 -14.60 -24.98 4.16
C GLN A 294 -14.56 -24.22 2.83
N PHE A 295 -14.25 -24.86 1.70
CA PHE A 295 -14.10 -24.19 0.41
C PHE A 295 -15.32 -23.34 0.04
N THR A 296 -16.52 -23.94 0.10
CA THR A 296 -17.78 -23.24 -0.19
C THR A 296 -18.05 -22.12 0.82
N ASN A 297 -17.72 -22.31 2.09
CA ASN A 297 -17.91 -21.28 3.12
C ASN A 297 -17.00 -20.07 2.88
N ILE A 298 -15.73 -20.31 2.55
CA ILE A 298 -14.76 -19.25 2.19
C ILE A 298 -15.21 -18.52 0.92
N MET A 299 -15.62 -19.26 -0.10
CA MET A 299 -16.07 -18.68 -1.37
C MET A 299 -17.35 -17.84 -1.21
N LEU A 300 -18.32 -18.30 -0.42
CA LEU A 300 -19.58 -17.59 -0.19
C LEU A 300 -19.51 -16.52 0.90
N ASN A 301 -18.39 -16.43 1.63
CA ASN A 301 -18.17 -15.33 2.57
C ASN A 301 -18.16 -13.99 1.82
N ARG A 302 -18.82 -12.99 2.41
CA ARG A 302 -19.09 -11.69 1.82
C ARG A 302 -18.17 -10.59 2.34
N ASP A 303 -17.35 -10.89 3.35
CA ASP A 303 -16.42 -9.93 3.92
C ASP A 303 -15.32 -9.61 2.91
N ALA A 304 -15.41 -8.43 2.31
CA ALA A 304 -14.49 -7.97 1.27
C ALA A 304 -13.03 -7.82 1.77
N LYS A 305 -12.81 -7.85 3.08
CA LYS A 305 -11.50 -7.75 3.74
C LYS A 305 -10.88 -9.11 4.08
N GLN A 306 -11.56 -10.21 3.77
CA GLN A 306 -11.07 -11.54 4.09
C GLN A 306 -9.96 -11.96 3.14
N ILE A 307 -8.72 -11.98 3.65
CA ILE A 307 -7.51 -12.34 2.89
C ILE A 307 -7.60 -13.79 2.38
N GLN A 308 -8.23 -14.69 3.14
CA GLN A 308 -8.42 -16.10 2.74
C GLN A 308 -9.04 -16.26 1.35
N LYS A 309 -10.16 -15.55 1.11
CA LYS A 309 -10.88 -15.61 -0.16
C LYS A 309 -10.02 -15.04 -1.28
N GLU A 310 -9.25 -13.98 -1.03
CA GLU A 310 -8.30 -13.45 -2.00
C GLU A 310 -7.24 -14.51 -2.40
N GLU A 311 -6.65 -15.23 -1.43
CA GLU A 311 -5.63 -16.23 -1.71
C GLU A 311 -6.19 -17.45 -2.46
N VAL A 312 -7.38 -17.94 -2.10
CA VAL A 312 -8.09 -19.02 -2.82
C VAL A 312 -8.36 -18.62 -4.27
N LEU A 313 -8.92 -17.43 -4.50
CA LEU A 313 -9.23 -16.96 -5.84
C LEU A 313 -7.97 -16.79 -6.71
N ARG A 314 -6.87 -16.29 -6.12
CA ARG A 314 -5.58 -16.19 -6.82
C ARG A 314 -5.00 -17.56 -7.14
N LEU A 315 -5.19 -18.57 -6.28
CA LEU A 315 -4.79 -19.95 -6.55
C LEU A 315 -5.63 -20.54 -7.69
N ILE A 316 -6.96 -20.44 -7.64
CA ILE A 316 -7.88 -20.88 -8.71
C ILE A 316 -7.47 -20.27 -10.05
N PHE A 317 -7.26 -18.96 -10.09
CA PHE A 317 -6.86 -18.27 -11.31
C PHE A 317 -5.50 -18.75 -11.84
N THR A 318 -4.58 -19.13 -10.95
CA THR A 318 -3.26 -19.68 -11.34
C THR A 318 -3.40 -21.10 -11.91
N LEU A 319 -4.19 -21.96 -11.28
CA LEU A 319 -4.47 -23.33 -11.74
C LEU A 319 -5.14 -23.33 -13.11
N VAL A 320 -6.22 -22.55 -13.27
CA VAL A 320 -6.99 -22.47 -14.52
C VAL A 320 -6.17 -21.85 -15.67
N LYS A 321 -5.27 -20.90 -15.38
CA LYS A 321 -4.34 -20.38 -16.38
C LYS A 321 -3.26 -21.38 -16.81
N LYS A 322 -2.85 -22.25 -15.88
CA LYS A 322 -1.84 -23.28 -16.14
C LYS A 322 -2.42 -24.41 -17.00
N GLU A 323 -3.63 -24.84 -16.67
CA GLU A 323 -4.36 -25.87 -17.43
C GLU A 323 -5.81 -25.41 -17.70
N PRO A 324 -6.09 -24.93 -18.92
CA PRO A 324 -7.44 -24.48 -19.27
C PRO A 324 -8.52 -25.57 -19.25
N SER A 325 -8.17 -26.85 -19.38
CA SER A 325 -9.17 -27.93 -19.43
C SER A 325 -9.91 -28.16 -18.12
N ILE A 326 -9.44 -27.60 -17.00
CA ILE A 326 -10.11 -27.69 -15.69
C ILE A 326 -11.42 -26.89 -15.71
N MET A 327 -11.56 -25.91 -16.61
CA MET A 327 -12.76 -25.07 -16.67
C MET A 327 -14.00 -25.87 -17.07
N ALA A 328 -14.98 -25.86 -16.18
CA ALA A 328 -16.28 -26.48 -16.42
C ALA A 328 -17.41 -25.47 -16.24
N LEU A 329 -18.50 -25.66 -16.98
CA LEU A 329 -19.71 -24.84 -16.88
C LEU A 329 -20.32 -24.88 -15.46
N SER A 330 -20.14 -25.99 -14.74
CA SER A 330 -20.59 -26.18 -13.35
C SER A 330 -19.94 -25.23 -12.34
N HIS A 331 -18.81 -24.60 -12.66
CA HIS A 331 -18.12 -23.68 -11.75
C HIS A 331 -18.77 -22.28 -11.74
N ILE A 332 -19.43 -21.90 -12.82
CA ILE A 332 -19.95 -20.54 -13.02
C ILE A 332 -20.96 -20.12 -11.94
N PRO A 333 -21.94 -20.95 -11.54
CA PRO A 333 -22.87 -20.58 -10.48
C PRO A 333 -22.19 -20.21 -9.17
N LEU A 334 -21.18 -20.99 -8.75
CA LEU A 334 -20.44 -20.70 -7.52
C LEU A 334 -19.73 -19.35 -7.60
N PHE A 335 -19.03 -19.07 -8.71
CA PHE A 335 -18.36 -17.78 -8.88
C PHE A 335 -19.33 -16.60 -8.88
N LEU A 336 -20.48 -16.73 -9.54
CA LEU A 336 -21.52 -15.70 -9.52
C LEU A 336 -22.12 -15.50 -8.12
N CYS A 337 -22.34 -16.58 -7.37
CA CYS A 337 -22.80 -16.53 -5.97
C CYS A 337 -21.77 -15.88 -5.04
N SER A 338 -20.48 -16.11 -5.29
CA SER A 338 -19.36 -15.53 -4.56
C SER A 338 -19.07 -14.08 -4.91
N TYR A 339 -19.62 -13.59 -6.02
CA TYR A 339 -19.33 -12.28 -6.59
C TYR A 339 -20.34 -11.22 -6.14
N ASN A 340 -19.87 -10.15 -5.51
CA ASN A 340 -20.73 -9.07 -5.02
C ASN A 340 -20.81 -7.88 -6.00
N ALA A 341 -20.31 -8.03 -7.23
CA ALA A 341 -20.25 -6.97 -8.25
C ALA A 341 -19.50 -5.71 -7.81
N SER A 342 -18.53 -5.80 -6.89
CA SER A 342 -17.80 -4.65 -6.31
C SER A 342 -16.43 -4.39 -6.90
N LEU A 343 -15.88 -3.23 -6.57
CA LEU A 343 -14.48 -2.89 -6.84
C LEU A 343 -13.51 -3.46 -5.79
N SER A 344 -13.98 -4.32 -4.88
CA SER A 344 -13.07 -5.01 -3.95
C SER A 344 -12.08 -5.90 -4.71
N VAL A 345 -10.94 -6.17 -4.07
CA VAL A 345 -9.86 -6.97 -4.66
C VAL A 345 -10.35 -8.38 -5.03
N THR A 346 -11.17 -9.00 -4.19
CA THR A 346 -11.74 -10.34 -4.41
C THR A 346 -12.68 -10.36 -5.62
N ASP A 347 -13.59 -9.38 -5.72
CA ASP A 347 -14.51 -9.27 -6.85
C ASP A 347 -13.80 -8.95 -8.17
N GLN A 348 -12.77 -8.10 -8.16
CA GLN A 348 -11.94 -7.87 -9.36
C GLN A 348 -11.25 -9.16 -9.84
N ILE A 349 -10.83 -10.05 -8.93
CA ILE A 349 -10.26 -11.35 -9.30
C ILE A 349 -11.34 -12.29 -9.84
N LEU A 350 -12.51 -12.36 -9.19
CA LEU A 350 -13.65 -13.16 -9.65
C LEU A 350 -14.08 -12.76 -11.07
N LEU A 351 -14.18 -11.47 -11.36
CA LEU A 351 -14.53 -10.97 -12.67
C LEU A 351 -13.49 -11.37 -13.73
N LYS A 352 -12.19 -11.39 -13.38
CA LYS A 352 -11.14 -11.90 -14.27
C LYS A 352 -11.22 -13.40 -14.50
N ILE A 353 -11.55 -14.17 -13.48
CA ILE A 353 -11.78 -15.61 -13.63
C ILE A 353 -12.95 -15.83 -14.60
N LEU A 354 -14.09 -15.16 -14.39
CA LEU A 354 -15.26 -15.25 -15.27
C LEU A 354 -14.92 -14.85 -16.72
N ALA A 355 -14.20 -13.74 -16.92
CA ALA A 355 -13.76 -13.30 -18.25
C ALA A 355 -12.85 -14.35 -18.92
N TYR A 356 -11.95 -14.99 -18.15
CA TYR A 356 -11.07 -16.04 -18.67
C TYR A 356 -11.83 -17.32 -19.05
N TYR A 357 -12.89 -17.67 -18.32
CA TYR A 357 -13.78 -18.78 -18.72
C TYR A 357 -14.53 -18.46 -20.02
N GLU A 358 -15.03 -17.24 -20.18
CA GLU A 358 -15.70 -16.80 -21.42
C GLU A 358 -14.74 -16.86 -22.63
N GLU A 359 -13.47 -16.46 -22.44
CA GLU A 359 -12.43 -16.55 -23.47
C GLU A 359 -12.10 -17.97 -23.92
N ASN A 360 -12.21 -18.94 -23.01
CA ASN A 360 -11.98 -20.35 -23.30
C ASN A 360 -13.27 -21.06 -23.76
N ASN A 361 -14.19 -20.30 -24.36
CA ASN A 361 -15.43 -20.77 -24.99
C ASN A 361 -16.41 -21.45 -24.03
N ILE A 362 -16.34 -21.19 -22.73
CA ILE A 362 -17.39 -21.64 -21.80
C ILE A 362 -18.63 -20.77 -22.00
N PRO A 363 -19.81 -21.35 -22.32
CA PRO A 363 -20.99 -20.59 -22.72
C PRO A 363 -21.65 -19.87 -21.54
N MET A 364 -21.14 -18.69 -21.20
CA MET A 364 -21.68 -17.80 -20.15
C MET A 364 -23.10 -17.32 -20.44
N SER A 365 -23.48 -17.25 -21.72
CA SER A 365 -24.82 -16.87 -22.18
C SER A 365 -25.93 -17.71 -21.53
N ASN A 366 -25.64 -18.95 -21.12
CA ASN A 366 -26.57 -19.86 -20.45
C ASN A 366 -27.06 -19.36 -19.07
N TYR A 367 -26.40 -18.35 -18.51
CA TYR A 367 -26.73 -17.74 -17.21
C TYR A 367 -27.24 -16.30 -17.35
N ARG A 368 -27.56 -15.84 -18.56
CA ARG A 368 -28.21 -14.53 -18.77
C ARG A 368 -29.72 -14.62 -18.50
N PRO A 369 -30.34 -13.60 -17.88
CA PRO A 369 -29.69 -12.43 -17.28
C PRO A 369 -28.89 -12.81 -16.03
N TYR A 370 -27.69 -12.22 -15.87
CA TYR A 370 -26.78 -12.62 -14.81
C TYR A 370 -27.30 -12.20 -13.43
N LEU A 371 -27.50 -13.17 -12.55
CA LEU A 371 -27.62 -12.95 -11.10
C LEU A 371 -26.26 -13.03 -10.42
N TRP A 372 -26.05 -12.27 -9.35
CA TRP A 372 -24.82 -12.29 -8.56
C TRP A 372 -25.10 -12.20 -7.05
N GLY A 373 -24.09 -12.55 -6.26
CA GLY A 373 -24.08 -12.42 -4.81
C GLY A 373 -25.18 -13.22 -4.12
N SER A 374 -25.83 -12.63 -3.11
CA SER A 374 -26.91 -13.26 -2.36
C SER A 374 -28.09 -13.70 -3.22
N PHE A 375 -28.39 -12.95 -4.28
CA PHE A 375 -29.51 -13.22 -5.17
C PHE A 375 -29.25 -14.42 -6.06
N ALA A 376 -28.00 -14.61 -6.48
CA ALA A 376 -27.57 -15.81 -7.18
C ALA A 376 -27.69 -17.07 -6.31
N VAL A 377 -27.39 -16.98 -5.00
CA VAL A 377 -27.44 -18.14 -4.09
C VAL A 377 -28.84 -18.74 -4.00
N SER A 378 -29.87 -17.90 -3.85
CA SER A 378 -31.27 -18.36 -3.78
C SER A 378 -31.74 -19.01 -5.08
N HIS A 379 -31.19 -18.58 -6.21
CA HIS A 379 -31.71 -18.94 -7.53
C HIS A 379 -30.95 -20.11 -8.15
N TYR A 380 -29.63 -20.15 -8.04
CA TYR A 380 -28.81 -21.24 -8.59
C TYR A 380 -28.74 -22.47 -7.67
N GLN A 381 -29.38 -22.43 -6.51
CA GLN A 381 -29.48 -23.53 -5.54
C GLN A 381 -28.16 -24.29 -5.38
N VAL A 382 -27.07 -23.57 -5.11
CA VAL A 382 -25.69 -24.09 -5.03
C VAL A 382 -25.51 -25.21 -3.97
N LYS A 383 -26.54 -25.49 -3.16
CA LYS A 383 -26.59 -26.60 -2.19
C LYS A 383 -27.31 -27.88 -2.66
N ASN A 384 -28.12 -27.83 -3.72
CA ASN A 384 -28.89 -28.98 -4.20
C ASN A 384 -28.46 -29.33 -5.63
N HIS A 385 -27.59 -30.34 -5.76
CA HIS A 385 -27.33 -30.96 -7.05
C HIS A 385 -28.65 -31.50 -7.64
N LEU A 386 -28.87 -31.21 -8.93
CA LEU A 386 -29.98 -31.68 -9.79
C LEU A 386 -31.28 -30.86 -9.71
N THR A 387 -31.64 -30.14 -10.79
CA THR A 387 -32.88 -30.37 -11.56
C THR A 387 -33.00 -29.49 -12.82
N SER A 388 -33.64 -30.09 -13.83
CA SER A 388 -34.07 -29.58 -15.14
C SER A 388 -34.39 -28.08 -15.24
N LYS A 389 -33.82 -27.42 -16.25
CA LYS A 389 -34.19 -26.07 -16.71
C LYS A 389 -35.56 -26.09 -17.38
N THR A 390 -36.60 -25.64 -16.68
CA THR A 390 -37.88 -25.26 -17.31
C THR A 390 -37.87 -23.76 -17.56
N LEU A 391 -38.44 -23.29 -18.67
CA LEU A 391 -38.44 -21.88 -19.14
C LEU A 391 -38.85 -20.84 -18.07
N HIS A 392 -39.61 -21.23 -17.05
CA HIS A 392 -40.08 -20.40 -15.93
C HIS A 392 -39.07 -20.23 -14.78
N SER A 393 -37.84 -20.74 -14.91
CA SER A 393 -36.80 -20.65 -13.88
C SER A 393 -35.78 -19.54 -14.13
N PHE A 394 -36.01 -18.61 -15.06
CA PHE A 394 -35.11 -17.46 -15.27
C PHE A 394 -35.75 -16.20 -14.71
N PRO A 395 -35.00 -15.36 -13.97
CA PRO A 395 -35.54 -14.15 -13.40
C PRO A 395 -35.89 -13.18 -14.52
N SER A 396 -37.03 -12.51 -14.37
CA SER A 396 -37.41 -11.41 -15.25
C SER A 396 -36.42 -10.25 -15.14
N THR A 397 -36.31 -9.45 -16.20
CA THR A 397 -35.49 -8.21 -16.18
C THR A 397 -35.90 -7.28 -15.02
N THR A 398 -37.20 -7.22 -14.72
CA THR A 398 -37.77 -6.46 -13.61
C THR A 398 -37.30 -6.95 -12.24
N GLU A 399 -37.19 -8.25 -12.04
CA GLU A 399 -36.65 -8.81 -10.79
C GLU A 399 -35.18 -8.45 -10.63
N VAL A 400 -34.37 -8.62 -11.69
CA VAL A 400 -32.94 -8.23 -11.65
C VAL A 400 -32.77 -6.75 -11.30
N LEU A 401 -33.56 -5.86 -11.94
CA LEU A 401 -33.52 -4.42 -11.67
C LEU A 401 -33.93 -4.08 -10.23
N SER A 402 -34.91 -4.80 -9.67
CA SER A 402 -35.39 -4.59 -8.29
C SER A 402 -34.35 -4.93 -7.23
N TYR A 403 -33.39 -5.81 -7.57
CA TYR A 403 -32.37 -6.27 -6.64
C TYR A 403 -31.15 -5.37 -6.57
N ILE A 404 -31.02 -4.34 -7.42
CA ILE A 404 -29.86 -3.44 -7.43
C ILE A 404 -29.88 -2.54 -6.18
N PRO A 405 -28.92 -2.68 -5.23
CA PRO A 405 -28.89 -1.81 -4.05
C PRO A 405 -28.68 -0.33 -4.40
N PHE A 406 -29.72 0.47 -4.24
CA PHE A 406 -29.71 1.89 -4.60
C PHE A 406 -28.62 2.71 -3.88
N LYS A 407 -28.35 2.40 -2.60
CA LYS A 407 -27.28 3.03 -1.81
C LYS A 407 -25.90 2.84 -2.46
N ARG A 408 -25.61 1.62 -2.92
CA ARG A 408 -24.35 1.27 -3.57
C ARG A 408 -24.23 1.91 -4.94
N LEU A 409 -25.33 2.00 -5.68
CA LEU A 409 -25.37 2.71 -6.96
C LEU A 409 -25.04 4.20 -6.76
N LYS A 410 -25.71 4.88 -5.81
CA LYS A 410 -25.43 6.29 -5.48
C LYS A 410 -23.96 6.51 -5.08
N GLU A 411 -23.39 5.60 -4.30
CA GLU A 411 -21.97 5.62 -3.94
C GLU A 411 -21.07 5.50 -5.18
N THR A 412 -21.38 4.56 -6.07
CA THR A 412 -20.62 4.32 -7.29
C THR A 412 -20.64 5.53 -8.22
N ILE A 413 -21.80 6.17 -8.37
CA ILE A 413 -21.92 7.41 -9.14
C ILE A 413 -21.09 8.51 -8.48
N SER A 414 -21.17 8.68 -7.16
CA SER A 414 -20.46 9.75 -6.44
C SER A 414 -18.95 9.61 -6.47
N CYS A 415 -18.42 8.38 -6.52
CA CYS A 415 -16.99 8.12 -6.52
C CYS A 415 -16.54 7.36 -7.77
N PHE A 416 -17.11 7.68 -8.94
CA PHE A 416 -16.94 6.86 -10.14
C PHE A 416 -15.46 6.59 -10.49
N PRO A 417 -15.06 5.33 -10.73
CA PRO A 417 -13.67 4.98 -10.99
C PRO A 417 -13.28 5.30 -12.44
N VAL A 418 -12.96 6.56 -12.74
CA VAL A 418 -12.75 7.07 -14.11
C VAL A 418 -11.71 6.28 -14.93
N ASN A 419 -10.70 5.72 -14.27
CA ASN A 419 -9.60 4.97 -14.89
C ASN A 419 -9.82 3.44 -14.92
N ARG A 420 -10.99 2.94 -14.49
CA ARG A 420 -11.32 1.51 -14.58
C ARG A 420 -11.54 1.13 -16.04
N SER A 421 -10.82 0.12 -16.54
CA SER A 421 -11.02 -0.37 -17.90
C SER A 421 -12.17 -1.38 -17.98
N LEU A 422 -12.92 -1.37 -19.09
CA LEU A 422 -13.94 -2.38 -19.34
C LEU A 422 -13.32 -3.78 -19.54
N CYS A 423 -12.14 -3.83 -20.18
CA CYS A 423 -11.48 -5.09 -20.53
C CYS A 423 -10.53 -5.56 -19.42
N VAL A 424 -11.06 -6.38 -18.51
CA VAL A 424 -10.35 -6.82 -17.29
C VAL A 424 -9.15 -7.75 -17.52
N LYS A 425 -8.91 -8.22 -18.75
CA LYS A 425 -7.95 -9.28 -19.11
C LYS A 425 -6.52 -9.02 -18.61
N ASN A 426 -6.00 -7.84 -18.97
CA ASN A 426 -4.61 -7.46 -18.74
C ASN A 426 -4.46 -6.38 -17.67
N GLU A 427 -5.57 -5.96 -17.08
CA GLU A 427 -5.54 -4.92 -16.06
C GLU A 427 -4.87 -5.45 -14.80
N LYS A 428 -4.13 -4.61 -14.10
CA LYS A 428 -3.63 -4.97 -12.77
C LYS A 428 -4.80 -4.88 -11.78
N ILE A 429 -4.80 -5.72 -10.75
CA ILE A 429 -5.79 -5.58 -9.68
C ILE A 429 -5.54 -4.25 -8.98
N ILE A 430 -6.53 -3.36 -8.96
CA ILE A 430 -6.41 -2.02 -8.40
C ILE A 430 -6.74 -2.10 -6.91
N ARG A 431 -5.78 -1.72 -6.05
CA ARG A 431 -6.03 -1.50 -4.63
C ARG A 431 -6.35 -0.03 -4.43
N TYR A 432 -7.62 0.28 -4.20
CA TYR A 432 -8.07 1.63 -3.89
C TYR A 432 -7.62 2.00 -2.47
N ASN A 433 -6.87 3.08 -2.31
CA ASN A 433 -6.41 3.55 -1.01
C ASN A 433 -7.58 4.18 -0.23
N PRO A 434 -7.88 3.74 1.00
CA PRO A 434 -8.99 4.25 1.80
C PRO A 434 -8.80 5.70 2.27
N SER A 435 -7.60 6.27 2.15
CA SER A 435 -7.30 7.66 2.53
C SER A 435 -8.03 8.70 1.67
N ASN A 436 -8.48 8.33 0.46
CA ASN A 436 -9.14 9.24 -0.47
C ASN A 436 -10.63 8.95 -0.66
N SER A 437 -11.31 8.70 0.46
CA SER A 437 -12.77 8.56 0.62
C SER A 437 -13.40 7.34 -0.09
N GLN A 438 -13.98 6.49 0.77
CA GLN A 438 -14.87 5.36 0.53
C GLN A 438 -14.22 4.00 0.24
N ASP A 439 -14.83 2.98 0.85
CA ASP A 439 -14.43 1.57 0.77
C ASP A 439 -14.85 1.01 -0.60
N PRO A 440 -13.93 0.50 -1.44
CA PRO A 440 -14.24 0.03 -2.78
C PRO A 440 -15.26 -1.12 -2.81
N SER A 441 -15.42 -1.85 -1.70
CA SER A 441 -16.47 -2.88 -1.56
C SER A 441 -17.89 -2.31 -1.59
N LYS A 442 -18.06 -1.02 -1.28
CA LYS A 442 -19.35 -0.31 -1.25
C LYS A 442 -19.76 0.26 -2.60
N MET A 443 -18.96 0.06 -3.65
CA MET A 443 -19.21 0.54 -5.01
C MET A 443 -19.40 -0.64 -5.97
N PHE A 444 -20.11 -0.45 -7.08
CA PHE A 444 -20.19 -1.43 -8.17
C PHE A 444 -18.95 -1.33 -9.07
N ASP A 445 -18.56 -2.45 -9.64
CA ASP A 445 -17.59 -2.47 -10.75
C ASP A 445 -18.31 -2.17 -12.07
N PRO A 446 -18.06 -1.01 -12.73
CA PRO A 446 -18.68 -0.67 -14.01
C PRO A 446 -18.38 -1.71 -15.10
N SER A 447 -17.24 -2.40 -15.01
CA SER A 447 -16.77 -3.36 -16.01
C SER A 447 -17.63 -4.63 -16.07
N PHE A 448 -18.32 -4.94 -14.97
CA PHE A 448 -19.35 -5.98 -14.94
C PHE A 448 -20.75 -5.40 -15.13
N PHE A 449 -21.03 -4.29 -14.45
CA PHE A 449 -22.37 -3.72 -14.38
C PHE A 449 -22.87 -3.26 -15.76
N LEU A 450 -21.99 -2.69 -16.59
CA LEU A 450 -22.34 -2.20 -17.92
C LEU A 450 -22.65 -3.34 -18.92
N PRO A 451 -21.83 -4.41 -19.05
CA PRO A 451 -22.23 -5.60 -19.80
C PRO A 451 -23.50 -6.28 -19.28
N MET A 452 -23.71 -6.30 -17.95
CA MET A 452 -24.96 -6.81 -17.37
C MET A 452 -26.17 -5.98 -17.84
N ILE A 453 -26.09 -4.64 -17.80
CA ILE A 453 -27.13 -3.77 -18.36
C ILE A 453 -27.37 -4.05 -19.84
N SER A 454 -26.31 -4.18 -20.65
CA SER A 454 -26.44 -4.52 -22.07
C SER A 454 -27.21 -5.83 -22.26
N SER A 455 -26.96 -6.85 -21.42
CA SER A 455 -27.70 -8.11 -21.47
C SER A 455 -29.18 -7.98 -21.10
N LEU A 456 -29.55 -7.06 -20.21
CA LEU A 456 -30.95 -6.76 -19.86
C LEU A 456 -31.71 -6.06 -21.00
N LEU A 457 -30.98 -5.37 -21.90
CA LEU A 457 -31.52 -4.65 -23.04
C LEU A 457 -31.46 -5.44 -24.35
N ALA A 458 -31.17 -6.75 -24.29
CA ALA A 458 -31.15 -7.60 -25.47
C ALA A 458 -32.44 -7.44 -26.29
N THR A 459 -32.32 -7.53 -27.62
CA THR A 459 -33.45 -7.38 -28.54
C THR A 459 -34.57 -8.35 -28.13
N GLU A 460 -35.81 -7.86 -28.06
CA GLU A 460 -37.02 -8.61 -27.63
C GLU A 460 -37.18 -8.89 -26.12
N ALA A 461 -36.20 -8.53 -25.28
CA ALA A 461 -36.37 -8.68 -23.82
C ALA A 461 -37.48 -7.75 -23.30
N PRO A 462 -38.45 -8.25 -22.50
CA PRO A 462 -39.46 -7.38 -21.90
C PRO A 462 -38.76 -6.46 -20.90
N LEU A 463 -38.83 -5.14 -21.12
CA LEU A 463 -38.21 -4.14 -20.25
C LEU A 463 -39.27 -3.19 -19.68
N SER A 464 -39.20 -2.92 -18.38
CA SER A 464 -39.88 -1.78 -17.76
C SER A 464 -38.93 -0.59 -17.76
N ILE A 465 -39.21 0.42 -18.58
CA ILE A 465 -38.42 1.66 -18.66
C ILE A 465 -38.43 2.40 -17.33
N GLU A 466 -39.58 2.43 -16.64
CA GLU A 466 -39.71 3.04 -15.31
C GLU A 466 -38.80 2.34 -14.29
N LYS A 467 -38.81 1.00 -14.22
CA LYS A 467 -37.92 0.26 -13.30
C LYS A 467 -36.45 0.41 -13.66
N PHE A 468 -36.13 0.45 -14.95
CA PHE A 468 -34.76 0.67 -15.42
C PHE A 468 -34.19 2.04 -15.00
N ASN A 469 -35.03 3.08 -15.04
CA ASN A 469 -34.64 4.43 -14.65
C ASN A 469 -34.62 4.61 -13.12
N THR A 470 -35.63 4.09 -12.42
CA THR A 470 -35.71 4.17 -10.94
C THR A 470 -34.60 3.36 -10.24
N SER A 471 -34.20 2.21 -10.80
CA SER A 471 -33.03 1.46 -10.32
C SER A 471 -31.69 2.18 -10.54
N GLY A 472 -31.70 3.24 -11.37
CA GLY A 472 -30.54 4.05 -11.71
C GLY A 472 -29.57 3.43 -12.71
N CYS A 473 -30.01 2.43 -13.48
CA CYS A 473 -29.21 1.86 -14.56
C CYS A 473 -28.86 2.92 -15.62
N LEU A 474 -29.83 3.74 -16.05
CA LEU A 474 -29.55 4.83 -16.99
C LEU A 474 -28.53 5.83 -16.44
N SER A 475 -28.62 6.16 -15.15
CA SER A 475 -27.63 7.01 -14.46
C SER A 475 -26.22 6.42 -14.51
N MET A 476 -26.08 5.13 -14.26
CA MET A 476 -24.79 4.44 -14.35
C MET A 476 -24.22 4.45 -15.78
N VAL A 477 -25.07 4.29 -16.80
CA VAL A 477 -24.66 4.36 -18.21
C VAL A 477 -24.16 5.76 -18.57
N LEU A 478 -24.86 6.80 -18.13
CA LEU A 478 -24.49 8.19 -18.43
C LEU A 478 -23.16 8.59 -17.78
N VAL A 479 -22.89 8.17 -16.54
CA VAL A 479 -21.59 8.47 -15.90
C VAL A 479 -20.43 7.75 -16.60
N CYS A 480 -20.66 6.56 -17.17
CA CYS A 480 -19.65 5.83 -17.94
C CYS A 480 -19.18 6.57 -19.20
N LEU A 481 -19.97 7.51 -19.75
CA LEU A 481 -19.56 8.36 -20.89
C LEU A 481 -18.37 9.29 -20.55
N GLY A 482 -18.15 9.56 -19.26
CA GLY A 482 -17.00 10.33 -18.78
C GLY A 482 -15.72 9.51 -18.56
N SER A 483 -15.79 8.18 -18.68
CA SER A 483 -14.64 7.29 -18.43
C SER A 483 -13.45 7.61 -19.34
N CYS A 484 -12.24 7.48 -18.81
CA CYS A 484 -11.01 7.57 -19.60
C CYS A 484 -10.86 6.38 -20.56
N ASP A 485 -11.45 5.22 -20.25
CA ASP A 485 -11.35 4.01 -21.06
C ASP A 485 -12.27 4.07 -22.29
N CYS A 486 -11.68 3.91 -23.47
CA CYS A 486 -12.40 3.98 -24.76
C CYS A 486 -13.49 2.90 -24.87
N SER A 487 -13.18 1.68 -24.44
CA SER A 487 -14.10 0.54 -24.50
C SER A 487 -15.30 0.72 -23.57
N MET A 488 -15.09 1.25 -22.35
CA MET A 488 -16.14 1.61 -21.41
C MET A 488 -17.13 2.61 -22.04
N ARG A 489 -16.61 3.66 -22.69
CA ARG A 489 -17.44 4.64 -23.39
C ARG A 489 -18.20 4.01 -24.56
N ALA A 490 -17.53 3.21 -25.39
CA ALA A 490 -18.17 2.53 -26.51
C ALA A 490 -19.32 1.61 -26.05
N ALA A 491 -19.13 0.85 -24.97
CA ALA A 491 -20.17 0.02 -24.39
C ALA A 491 -21.33 0.84 -23.82
N ALA A 492 -21.05 2.00 -23.22
CA ALA A 492 -22.10 2.90 -22.73
C ALA A 492 -22.93 3.49 -23.89
N TYR A 493 -22.29 3.91 -24.98
CA TYR A 493 -23.00 4.33 -26.19
C TYR A 493 -23.84 3.20 -26.80
N HIS A 494 -23.30 1.98 -26.86
CA HIS A 494 -24.04 0.81 -27.30
C HIS A 494 -25.31 0.58 -26.46
N VAL A 495 -25.19 0.66 -25.13
CA VAL A 495 -26.33 0.53 -24.21
C VAL A 495 -27.37 1.64 -24.44
N LEU A 496 -26.94 2.89 -24.66
CA LEU A 496 -27.86 3.99 -25.00
C LEU A 496 -28.60 3.74 -26.32
N THR A 497 -27.92 3.20 -27.33
CA THR A 497 -28.55 2.83 -28.61
C THR A 497 -29.60 1.74 -28.40
N LEU A 498 -29.30 0.68 -27.64
CA LEU A 498 -30.28 -0.36 -27.31
C LEU A 498 -31.50 0.22 -26.57
N LEU A 499 -31.28 1.10 -25.59
CA LEU A 499 -32.36 1.73 -24.84
C LEU A 499 -33.25 2.61 -25.75
N ARG A 500 -32.67 3.32 -26.72
CA ARG A 500 -33.44 4.09 -27.72
C ARG A 500 -34.33 3.18 -28.56
N SER A 501 -33.87 1.99 -28.95
CA SER A 501 -34.70 1.01 -29.65
C SER A 501 -35.90 0.56 -28.83
N HIS A 502 -35.71 0.30 -27.53
CA HIS A 502 -36.81 -0.03 -26.60
C HIS A 502 -37.80 1.12 -26.44
N LEU A 503 -37.32 2.36 -26.31
CA LEU A 503 -38.18 3.56 -26.21
C LEU A 503 -38.96 3.81 -27.50
N PHE A 504 -38.36 3.58 -28.67
CA PHE A 504 -39.03 3.74 -29.95
C PHE A 504 -40.27 2.85 -30.06
N CYS A 505 -40.17 1.59 -29.63
CA CYS A 505 -41.30 0.64 -29.63
C CYS A 505 -42.44 1.02 -28.67
N ARG A 506 -42.17 1.85 -27.64
CA ARG A 506 -43.15 2.31 -26.65
C ARG A 506 -43.11 3.83 -26.46
N ARG A 507 -42.94 4.56 -27.57
CA ARG A 507 -42.67 6.00 -27.55
C ARG A 507 -43.80 6.80 -26.89
N ALA A 508 -45.05 6.45 -27.19
CA ALA A 508 -46.21 7.16 -26.66
C ALA A 508 -46.25 7.15 -25.12
N GLU A 509 -45.83 6.04 -24.50
CA GLU A 509 -45.81 5.86 -23.04
C GLU A 509 -44.57 6.49 -22.38
N ASN A 510 -43.50 6.74 -23.14
CA ASN A 510 -42.20 7.14 -22.61
C ASN A 510 -41.64 8.43 -23.27
N MET A 511 -42.53 9.33 -23.70
CA MET A 511 -42.19 10.54 -24.46
C MET A 511 -41.12 11.40 -23.76
N PHE A 512 -41.19 11.50 -22.43
CA PHE A 512 -40.20 12.22 -21.63
C PHE A 512 -38.79 11.64 -21.78
N TRP A 513 -38.65 10.32 -21.68
CA TRP A 513 -37.35 9.64 -21.76
C TRP A 513 -36.81 9.62 -23.19
N ASP A 514 -37.68 9.49 -24.19
CA ASP A 514 -37.31 9.63 -25.61
C ASP A 514 -36.81 11.05 -25.92
N TYR A 515 -37.48 12.08 -25.40
CA TYR A 515 -37.03 13.47 -25.49
C TYR A 515 -35.68 13.66 -24.80
N PHE A 516 -35.53 13.21 -23.55
CA PHE A 516 -34.28 13.35 -22.80
C PHE A 516 -33.09 12.70 -23.53
N LEU A 517 -33.23 11.47 -24.02
CA LEU A 517 -32.14 10.81 -24.75
C LEU A 517 -31.84 11.48 -26.09
N SER A 518 -32.85 12.05 -26.76
CA SER A 518 -32.65 12.83 -27.97
C SER A 518 -31.94 14.15 -27.69
N TRP A 519 -32.31 14.83 -26.61
CA TRP A 519 -31.66 16.05 -26.12
C TRP A 519 -30.18 15.83 -25.80
N VAL A 520 -29.85 14.74 -25.11
CA VAL A 520 -28.45 14.34 -24.84
C VAL A 520 -27.73 13.97 -26.14
N ALA A 521 -28.32 13.13 -27.00
CA ALA A 521 -27.68 12.67 -28.23
C ALA A 521 -27.32 13.83 -29.18
N HIS A 522 -28.23 14.78 -29.39
CA HIS A 522 -27.91 15.99 -30.15
C HIS A 522 -26.80 16.79 -29.46
N GLY A 523 -26.82 16.90 -28.13
CA GLY A 523 -25.76 17.58 -27.38
C GLY A 523 -24.38 16.99 -27.60
N ILE A 524 -24.28 15.66 -27.68
CA ILE A 524 -23.03 14.94 -27.98
C ILE A 524 -22.57 15.20 -29.42
N GLN A 525 -23.49 15.19 -30.38
CA GLN A 525 -23.18 15.50 -31.79
C GLN A 525 -22.61 16.92 -31.95
N HIS A 526 -23.15 17.90 -31.21
CA HIS A 526 -22.68 19.28 -31.21
C HIS A 526 -21.26 19.49 -30.64
N LEU A 527 -20.70 18.50 -29.92
CA LEU A 527 -19.33 18.59 -29.43
C LEU A 527 -18.29 18.36 -30.54
N HIS A 528 -18.67 17.78 -31.68
CA HIS A 528 -17.78 17.45 -32.80
C HIS A 528 -16.51 16.67 -32.39
N LEU A 529 -16.65 15.79 -31.38
CA LEU A 529 -15.57 14.96 -30.86
C LEU A 529 -15.41 13.67 -31.67
N GLN A 530 -14.21 13.10 -31.64
CA GLN A 530 -13.93 11.82 -32.28
C GLN A 530 -14.65 10.67 -31.55
N PRO A 531 -15.20 9.68 -32.27
CA PRO A 531 -15.89 8.55 -31.67
C PRO A 531 -14.92 7.55 -31.02
N PRO A 532 -15.28 6.92 -29.87
CA PRO A 532 -16.43 7.23 -29.03
C PRO A 532 -16.17 8.50 -28.18
N PRO A 533 -17.05 9.52 -28.27
CA PRO A 533 -16.76 10.82 -27.67
C PRO A 533 -16.73 10.73 -26.14
N GLN A 534 -15.71 11.33 -25.53
CA GLN A 534 -15.61 11.44 -24.08
C GLN A 534 -16.27 12.74 -23.61
N LEU A 535 -17.22 12.63 -22.68
CA LEU A 535 -17.74 13.79 -22.00
C LEU A 535 -16.79 14.19 -20.86
N PRO A 536 -16.66 15.49 -20.53
CA PRO A 536 -16.14 15.88 -19.23
C PRO A 536 -16.92 15.11 -18.15
N MET A 537 -16.21 14.52 -17.18
CA MET A 537 -16.81 13.72 -16.11
C MET A 537 -17.86 14.53 -15.35
N ILE A 538 -17.61 15.82 -15.14
CA ILE A 538 -18.59 16.68 -14.50
C ILE A 538 -19.92 16.80 -15.27
N SER A 539 -19.88 16.82 -16.61
CA SER A 539 -21.06 16.82 -17.47
C SER A 539 -21.77 15.46 -17.42
N ALA A 540 -21.01 14.37 -17.49
CA ALA A 540 -21.54 13.00 -17.39
C ALA A 540 -22.21 12.76 -16.02
N MET A 541 -21.59 13.21 -14.94
CA MET A 541 -22.09 13.17 -13.56
C MET A 541 -23.39 13.97 -13.42
N PHE A 542 -23.43 15.18 -13.98
CA PHE A 542 -24.62 16.02 -13.97
C PHE A 542 -25.81 15.31 -14.63
N LEU A 543 -25.61 14.78 -15.85
CA LEU A 543 -26.65 14.03 -16.56
C LEU A 543 -27.09 12.78 -15.76
N SER A 544 -26.13 12.05 -15.20
CA SER A 544 -26.37 10.86 -14.38
C SER A 544 -27.29 11.17 -13.19
N ARG A 545 -26.96 12.20 -12.41
CA ARG A 545 -27.76 12.60 -11.24
C ARG A 545 -29.09 13.24 -11.61
N MET A 546 -29.14 13.98 -12.71
CA MET A 546 -30.37 14.58 -13.23
C MET A 546 -31.39 13.48 -13.54
N VAL A 547 -30.98 12.43 -14.27
CA VAL A 547 -31.83 11.27 -14.53
C VAL A 547 -32.26 10.58 -13.23
N LEU A 548 -31.32 10.38 -12.31
CA LEU A 548 -31.62 9.68 -11.05
C LEU A 548 -32.67 10.43 -10.23
N ALA A 549 -32.53 11.76 -10.14
CA ALA A 549 -33.43 12.64 -9.43
C ALA A 549 -34.83 12.69 -10.06
N MET A 550 -34.91 12.78 -11.39
CA MET A 550 -36.19 12.81 -12.12
C MET A 550 -36.89 11.44 -12.07
N ALA A 551 -36.16 10.34 -12.23
CA ALA A 551 -36.73 9.00 -12.17
C ALA A 551 -37.31 8.67 -10.78
N ASN A 552 -36.69 9.18 -9.71
CA ASN A 552 -37.12 8.93 -8.33
C ASN A 552 -37.98 10.07 -7.74
N HIS A 553 -38.43 11.02 -8.57
CA HIS A 553 -39.25 12.17 -8.15
C HIS A 553 -38.70 12.90 -6.91
N GLU A 554 -37.39 13.20 -6.93
CA GLU A 554 -36.73 13.91 -5.83
C GLU A 554 -37.23 15.37 -5.79
N LYS A 555 -38.29 15.63 -5.00
CA LYS A 555 -39.01 16.92 -4.89
C LYS A 555 -38.11 18.15 -4.76
N ALA A 556 -36.95 18.00 -4.12
CA ALA A 556 -36.00 19.08 -3.89
C ALA A 556 -35.29 19.57 -5.17
N VAL A 557 -35.19 18.75 -6.21
CA VAL A 557 -34.33 19.00 -7.38
C VAL A 557 -35.03 18.77 -8.73
N GLU A 558 -36.14 18.05 -8.74
CA GLU A 558 -36.89 17.70 -9.95
C GLU A 558 -37.32 18.93 -10.77
N ALA A 559 -37.90 19.95 -10.11
CA ALA A 559 -38.30 21.19 -10.77
C ALA A 559 -37.11 21.95 -11.39
N THR A 560 -35.93 21.85 -10.77
CA THR A 560 -34.69 22.42 -11.33
C THR A 560 -34.27 21.66 -12.58
N CYS A 561 -34.27 20.33 -12.53
CA CYS A 561 -33.93 19.48 -13.66
C CYS A 561 -34.85 19.72 -14.86
N ALA A 562 -36.17 19.84 -14.62
CA ALA A 562 -37.15 20.17 -15.65
C ALA A 562 -36.87 21.54 -16.30
N LYS A 563 -36.54 22.58 -15.50
CA LYS A 563 -36.17 23.90 -16.04
C LYS A 563 -34.93 23.84 -16.92
N VAL A 564 -33.91 23.07 -16.52
CA VAL A 564 -32.70 22.88 -17.33
C VAL A 564 -33.03 22.21 -18.66
N LEU A 565 -33.85 21.16 -18.63
CA LEU A 565 -34.25 20.40 -19.80
C LEU A 565 -35.06 21.23 -20.81
N LEU A 566 -35.91 22.13 -20.31
CA LEU A 566 -36.76 23.02 -21.12
C LEU A 566 -36.06 24.31 -21.56
N ALA A 567 -34.93 24.66 -20.94
CA ALA A 567 -34.22 25.91 -21.25
C ALA A 567 -33.67 25.94 -22.68
N ARG A 568 -33.29 24.78 -23.25
CA ARG A 568 -32.73 24.66 -24.60
C ARG A 568 -33.12 23.35 -25.28
N PRO A 569 -33.29 23.35 -26.62
CA PRO A 569 -33.65 22.15 -27.38
C PRO A 569 -32.54 21.10 -27.48
N VAL A 570 -31.30 21.46 -27.12
CA VAL A 570 -30.12 20.60 -27.19
C VAL A 570 -29.30 20.74 -25.90
N ALA A 571 -28.78 19.63 -25.39
CA ALA A 571 -27.91 19.63 -24.22
C ALA A 571 -26.57 20.30 -24.52
N GLN A 572 -26.20 21.33 -23.75
CA GLN A 572 -24.86 21.90 -23.81
C GLN A 572 -23.95 21.06 -22.93
N LEU A 573 -23.09 20.24 -23.54
CA LEU A 573 -22.26 19.28 -22.80
C LEU A 573 -20.79 19.71 -22.66
N ASN A 574 -20.42 20.81 -23.32
CA ASN A 574 -19.13 21.49 -23.16
C ASN A 574 -18.99 22.19 -21.81
N TYR A 575 -20.11 22.41 -21.12
CA TYR A 575 -20.20 22.87 -19.73
C TYR A 575 -21.42 22.25 -19.04
N VAL A 576 -21.55 22.43 -17.72
CA VAL A 576 -22.75 21.96 -17.00
C VAL A 576 -23.92 22.90 -17.32
N PRO A 577 -25.01 22.41 -17.97
CA PRO A 577 -26.12 23.25 -18.41
C PRO A 577 -26.69 24.13 -17.30
N GLU A 578 -26.85 25.43 -17.59
CA GLU A 578 -27.50 26.42 -16.72
C GLU A 578 -26.92 26.55 -15.28
N LEU A 579 -25.80 25.90 -14.98
CA LEU A 579 -25.18 25.88 -13.64
C LEU A 579 -24.85 27.28 -13.12
N LYS A 580 -24.26 28.15 -13.96
CA LYS A 580 -23.94 29.53 -13.56
C LYS A 580 -25.20 30.30 -13.19
N LYS A 581 -26.26 30.21 -14.02
CA LYS A 581 -27.54 30.89 -13.75
C LYS A 581 -28.20 30.35 -12.49
N PHE A 582 -28.15 29.03 -12.29
CA PHE A 582 -28.64 28.38 -11.08
C PHE A 582 -27.91 28.87 -9.82
N LEU A 583 -26.57 28.88 -9.84
CA LEU A 583 -25.76 29.35 -8.71
C LEU A 583 -26.03 30.83 -8.41
N THR A 584 -26.12 31.69 -9.43
CA THR A 584 -26.42 33.11 -9.27
C THR A 584 -27.83 33.35 -8.72
N ALA A 585 -28.83 32.60 -9.19
CA ALA A 585 -30.21 32.71 -8.71
C ALA A 585 -30.38 32.29 -7.24
N MET A 586 -29.46 31.46 -6.72
CA MET A 586 -29.47 30.97 -5.34
C MET A 586 -28.73 31.86 -4.35
N LEU A 587 -27.97 32.87 -4.81
CA LEU A 587 -27.26 33.84 -3.97
C LEU A 587 -28.15 34.61 -2.96
N PRO A 588 -29.38 35.07 -3.32
CA PRO A 588 -30.20 35.88 -2.41
C PRO A 588 -31.02 35.06 -1.41
N ILE A 589 -31.02 33.73 -1.50
CA ILE A 589 -31.89 32.86 -0.68
C ILE A 589 -31.17 32.52 0.64
N LYS A 590 -31.68 33.05 1.76
CA LYS A 590 -31.12 32.83 3.11
C LYS A 590 -31.23 31.36 3.55
N ASP A 591 -32.33 30.69 3.20
CA ASP A 591 -32.49 29.25 3.39
C ASP A 591 -31.83 28.49 2.24
N LYS A 592 -30.65 27.96 2.51
CA LYS A 592 -29.85 27.25 1.52
C LYS A 592 -30.53 25.93 1.17
N SER A 593 -31.18 25.94 0.01
CA SER A 593 -31.99 24.84 -0.49
C SER A 593 -31.18 23.57 -0.72
N LEU A 594 -31.82 22.42 -0.52
CA LEU A 594 -31.31 21.09 -0.86
C LEU A 594 -30.79 21.02 -2.31
N SER A 595 -31.36 21.81 -3.22
CA SER A 595 -30.92 21.92 -4.61
C SER A 595 -29.50 22.46 -4.76
N MET A 596 -29.05 23.34 -3.85
CA MET A 596 -27.68 23.85 -3.85
C MET A 596 -26.68 22.78 -3.39
N ILE A 597 -27.02 22.01 -2.34
CA ILE A 597 -26.19 20.88 -1.89
C ILE A 597 -26.01 19.90 -3.06
N TRP A 598 -27.11 19.55 -3.74
CA TRP A 598 -27.09 18.65 -4.88
C TRP A 598 -26.12 19.08 -5.99
N VAL A 599 -26.12 20.37 -6.36
CA VAL A 599 -25.20 20.91 -7.37
C VAL A 599 -23.74 20.89 -6.89
N PHE A 600 -23.48 21.28 -5.65
CA PHE A 600 -22.12 21.32 -5.13
C PHE A 600 -21.53 19.91 -4.98
N GLU A 601 -22.37 18.92 -4.66
CA GLU A 601 -21.96 17.52 -4.68
C GLU A 601 -21.63 17.03 -6.10
N ILE A 602 -22.36 17.45 -7.14
CA ILE A 602 -21.99 17.16 -8.54
C ILE A 602 -20.63 17.75 -8.88
N ILE A 603 -20.35 18.99 -8.45
CA ILE A 603 -19.05 19.62 -8.69
C ILE A 603 -17.96 18.87 -7.92
N ARG A 604 -18.18 18.56 -6.64
CA ARG A 604 -17.22 17.81 -5.80
C ARG A 604 -16.86 16.47 -6.44
N ASP A 605 -17.88 15.72 -6.81
CA ASP A 605 -17.76 14.35 -7.28
C ASP A 605 -17.38 14.26 -8.76
N GLY A 606 -17.58 15.32 -9.54
CA GLY A 606 -17.32 15.34 -10.98
C GLY A 606 -15.90 15.79 -11.37
N ILE A 607 -15.09 16.31 -10.45
CA ILE A 607 -13.73 16.79 -10.73
C ILE A 607 -12.72 15.64 -10.64
N HIS A 608 -12.28 15.12 -11.78
CA HIS A 608 -11.30 14.04 -11.84
C HIS A 608 -10.11 14.31 -12.76
N THR A 609 -10.32 15.09 -13.82
CA THR A 609 -9.34 15.28 -14.89
C THR A 609 -9.16 16.76 -15.25
N ASN A 610 -8.07 17.09 -15.96
CA ASN A 610 -7.83 18.44 -16.44
C ASN A 610 -8.94 18.95 -17.38
N SER A 611 -9.65 18.04 -18.06
CA SER A 611 -10.82 18.42 -18.86
C SER A 611 -11.92 19.00 -17.99
N ASP A 612 -12.18 18.41 -16.83
CA ASP A 612 -13.21 18.87 -15.88
C ASP A 612 -12.86 20.25 -15.32
N TRP A 613 -11.58 20.44 -14.98
CA TRP A 613 -11.05 21.74 -14.60
C TRP A 613 -11.32 22.81 -15.67
N ASN A 614 -10.93 22.53 -16.92
CA ASN A 614 -11.07 23.49 -18.00
C ASN A 614 -12.53 23.86 -18.22
N THR A 615 -13.43 22.87 -18.18
CA THR A 615 -14.86 23.09 -18.23
C THR A 615 -15.32 24.04 -17.12
N LEU A 616 -14.96 23.78 -15.86
CA LEU A 616 -15.37 24.65 -14.75
C LEU A 616 -14.76 26.05 -14.82
N ARG A 617 -13.50 26.16 -15.25
CA ARG A 617 -12.78 27.42 -15.38
C ARG A 617 -13.46 28.33 -16.40
N LEU A 618 -13.85 27.78 -17.55
CA LEU A 618 -14.54 28.52 -18.62
C LEU A 618 -15.95 29.00 -18.20
N MET A 619 -16.52 28.45 -17.14
CA MET A 619 -17.83 28.87 -16.63
C MET A 619 -17.75 30.04 -15.62
N ASP A 620 -16.54 30.43 -15.19
CA ASP A 620 -16.28 31.45 -14.16
C ASP A 620 -17.03 31.21 -12.83
N ILE A 621 -17.28 29.94 -12.45
CA ILE A 621 -18.09 29.64 -11.25
C ILE A 621 -17.31 29.77 -9.94
N PHE A 622 -15.99 29.80 -9.99
CA PHE A 622 -15.15 29.77 -8.78
C PHE A 622 -15.30 31.01 -7.92
N ASN A 623 -15.44 32.20 -8.52
CA ASN A 623 -15.71 33.42 -7.77
C ASN A 623 -17.06 33.34 -7.02
N ILE A 624 -18.05 32.69 -7.62
CA ILE A 624 -19.36 32.45 -7.00
C ILE A 624 -19.21 31.47 -5.82
N ILE A 625 -18.47 30.37 -6.00
CA ILE A 625 -18.20 29.40 -4.94
C ILE A 625 -17.47 30.05 -3.74
N LEU A 626 -16.48 30.92 -4.00
CA LEU A 626 -15.74 31.64 -2.95
C LEU A 626 -16.61 32.66 -2.21
N PHE A 627 -17.47 33.40 -2.94
CA PHE A 627 -18.45 34.28 -2.32
C PHE A 627 -19.42 33.49 -1.41
N MET A 628 -19.85 32.32 -1.88
CA MET A 628 -20.71 31.44 -1.12
C MET A 628 -20.03 30.90 0.12
N PHE A 629 -18.74 30.55 0.08
CA PHE A 629 -17.99 30.12 1.26
C PHE A 629 -18.13 31.13 2.42
N ARG A 630 -17.92 32.42 2.13
CA ARG A 630 -17.96 33.50 3.14
C ARG A 630 -19.34 33.73 3.75
N SER A 631 -20.39 33.58 2.95
CA SER A 631 -21.79 33.84 3.35
C SER A 631 -22.52 32.57 3.83
N SER A 632 -21.81 31.43 3.95
CA SER A 632 -22.42 30.12 4.15
C SER A 632 -22.38 29.56 5.58
N ASN A 633 -23.33 28.65 5.87
CA ASN A 633 -23.27 27.80 7.06
C ASN A 633 -22.09 26.81 6.99
N GLU A 634 -21.75 26.21 8.12
CA GLU A 634 -20.60 25.29 8.24
C GLU A 634 -20.68 24.10 7.26
N LYS A 635 -21.86 23.49 7.07
CA LYS A 635 -22.03 22.35 6.14
C LYS A 635 -21.63 22.71 4.70
N PHE A 636 -21.98 23.92 4.24
CA PHE A 636 -21.61 24.41 2.93
C PHE A 636 -20.12 24.78 2.84
N LYS A 637 -19.54 25.35 3.90
CA LYS A 637 -18.08 25.59 3.96
C LYS A 637 -17.30 24.29 3.79
N VAL A 638 -17.69 23.23 4.51
CA VAL A 638 -17.07 21.89 4.39
C VAL A 638 -17.21 21.36 2.96
N LEU A 639 -18.37 21.53 2.32
CA LEU A 639 -18.59 21.07 0.95
C LEU A 639 -17.72 21.83 -0.07
N VAL A 640 -17.57 23.15 0.09
CA VAL A 640 -16.67 23.97 -0.73
C VAL A 640 -15.22 23.51 -0.54
N LEU A 641 -14.78 23.25 0.69
CA LEU A 641 -13.44 22.73 0.94
C LEU A 641 -13.22 21.38 0.24
N LYS A 642 -14.20 20.47 0.26
CA LYS A 642 -14.11 19.20 -0.47
C LYS A 642 -14.04 19.37 -2.00
N ILE A 643 -14.76 20.35 -2.55
CA ILE A 643 -14.64 20.72 -3.98
C ILE A 643 -13.21 21.16 -4.27
N MET A 644 -12.66 22.01 -3.42
CA MET A 644 -11.33 22.61 -3.61
C MET A 644 -10.22 21.59 -3.41
N GLU A 645 -10.37 20.69 -2.45
CA GLU A 645 -9.52 19.52 -2.27
C GLU A 645 -9.45 18.69 -3.56
N SER A 646 -10.61 18.36 -4.15
CA SER A 646 -10.70 17.60 -5.40
C SER A 646 -10.04 18.35 -6.57
N LEU A 647 -10.24 19.66 -6.62
CA LEU A 647 -9.65 20.55 -7.61
C LEU A 647 -8.12 20.63 -7.54
N PHE A 648 -7.57 20.75 -6.34
CA PHE A 648 -6.13 20.88 -6.11
C PHE A 648 -5.37 19.59 -6.44
N ARG A 649 -6.03 18.43 -6.32
CA ARG A 649 -5.48 17.13 -6.77
C ARG A 649 -5.33 17.03 -8.29
N VAL A 650 -6.19 17.73 -9.04
CA VAL A 650 -6.26 17.64 -10.50
C VAL A 650 -5.38 18.67 -11.19
N GLN A 651 -5.28 19.89 -10.63
CA GLN A 651 -4.54 20.99 -11.24
C GLN A 651 -3.47 21.60 -10.35
N PRO A 652 -2.26 21.84 -10.89
CA PRO A 652 -1.20 22.46 -10.14
C PRO A 652 -1.54 23.85 -9.61
N ALA A 653 -1.07 24.13 -8.41
CA ALA A 653 -1.25 25.40 -7.73
C ALA A 653 -0.25 26.47 -8.19
N THR A 654 -0.27 26.75 -9.50
CA THR A 654 0.52 27.80 -10.15
C THR A 654 -0.30 29.07 -10.35
N LYS A 655 0.34 30.17 -10.78
CA LYS A 655 -0.32 31.46 -11.07
C LYS A 655 -1.45 31.36 -12.11
N GLY A 656 -1.33 30.45 -13.08
CA GLY A 656 -2.35 30.19 -14.11
C GLY A 656 -3.27 29.00 -13.82
N GLY A 657 -3.04 28.30 -12.70
CA GLY A 657 -3.80 27.15 -12.24
C GLY A 657 -4.63 27.48 -11.00
N THR A 658 -4.58 26.61 -10.00
CA THR A 658 -5.41 26.72 -8.78
C THR A 658 -4.82 27.64 -7.70
N GLY A 659 -3.61 28.17 -7.88
CA GLY A 659 -2.86 28.95 -6.88
C GLY A 659 -3.60 30.19 -6.36
N PRO A 660 -4.12 31.09 -7.22
CA PRO A 660 -4.88 32.26 -6.77
C PRO A 660 -6.10 31.91 -5.91
N TRP A 661 -6.72 30.75 -6.15
CA TRP A 661 -7.90 30.31 -5.41
C TRP A 661 -7.54 29.67 -4.08
N ALA A 662 -6.44 28.91 -4.03
CA ALA A 662 -5.87 28.46 -2.76
C ALA A 662 -5.63 29.67 -1.83
N ILE A 663 -4.97 30.72 -2.33
CA ILE A 663 -4.75 31.97 -1.58
C ILE A 663 -6.08 32.62 -1.16
N SER A 664 -7.06 32.70 -2.06
CA SER A 664 -8.37 33.31 -1.76
C SER A 664 -9.14 32.58 -0.66
N ILE A 665 -9.02 31.25 -0.59
CA ILE A 665 -9.62 30.44 0.48
C ILE A 665 -8.86 30.62 1.78
N MET A 666 -7.53 30.58 1.76
CA MET A 666 -6.71 30.82 2.95
C MET A 666 -7.07 32.16 3.58
N ILE A 667 -7.16 33.22 2.78
CA ILE A 667 -7.61 34.55 3.24
C ILE A 667 -9.06 34.51 3.76
N ALA A 668 -9.96 33.77 3.12
CA ALA A 668 -11.36 33.69 3.55
C ALA A 668 -11.54 32.92 4.87
N VAL A 669 -10.71 31.89 5.10
CA VAL A 669 -10.66 31.12 6.36
C VAL A 669 -10.07 31.97 7.48
N ASP A 670 -8.94 32.65 7.21
CA ASP A 670 -8.26 33.51 8.18
C ASP A 670 -9.13 34.69 8.65
N LYS A 671 -9.77 35.37 7.68
CA LYS A 671 -10.64 36.53 7.95
C LYS A 671 -12.06 36.17 8.38
N CYS A 672 -12.35 34.91 8.68
CA CYS A 672 -13.68 34.50 9.11
C CYS A 672 -13.96 35.02 10.54
N PRO A 673 -15.00 35.85 10.76
CA PRO A 673 -15.22 36.53 12.05
C PRO A 673 -15.73 35.59 13.16
N SER A 674 -16.34 34.45 12.81
CA SER A 674 -16.84 33.45 13.76
C SER A 674 -15.83 32.34 13.99
N LYS A 675 -15.78 31.77 15.21
CA LYS A 675 -15.00 30.55 15.51
C LYS A 675 -15.43 29.43 14.56
N LEU A 676 -14.47 28.92 13.78
CA LEU A 676 -14.69 27.84 12.81
C LEU A 676 -14.84 26.49 13.51
N SER A 677 -15.65 25.61 12.93
CA SER A 677 -15.77 24.23 13.40
C SER A 677 -14.51 23.40 13.11
N PRO A 678 -14.21 22.36 13.91
CA PRO A 678 -13.09 21.44 13.64
C PRO A 678 -13.13 20.83 12.24
N GLU A 679 -14.32 20.52 11.73
CA GLU A 679 -14.53 19.95 10.39
C GLU A 679 -14.03 20.89 9.27
N VAL A 680 -14.24 22.19 9.42
CA VAL A 680 -13.78 23.20 8.44
C VAL A 680 -12.26 23.35 8.51
N ILE A 681 -11.65 23.31 9.70
CA ILE A 681 -10.19 23.37 9.85
C ILE A 681 -9.53 22.13 9.27
N ILE A 682 -10.02 20.94 9.62
CA ILE A 682 -9.54 19.65 9.06
C ILE A 682 -9.69 19.64 7.53
N GLY A 683 -10.83 20.10 7.00
CA GLY A 683 -11.04 20.24 5.56
C GLY A 683 -10.06 21.21 4.91
N THR A 684 -9.68 22.28 5.60
CA THR A 684 -8.67 23.25 5.14
C THR A 684 -7.29 22.60 5.08
N PHE A 685 -6.90 21.86 6.13
CA PHE A 685 -5.66 21.08 6.15
C PHE A 685 -5.58 20.07 5.01
N ARG A 686 -6.65 19.33 4.72
CA ARG A 686 -6.72 18.42 3.57
C ARG A 686 -6.60 19.12 2.22
N CYS A 687 -7.13 20.34 2.11
CA CYS A 687 -6.89 21.19 0.93
C CYS A 687 -5.40 21.50 0.79
N LEU A 688 -4.71 21.91 1.87
CA LEU A 688 -3.27 22.19 1.85
C LEU A 688 -2.46 20.95 1.48
N GLN A 689 -2.82 19.79 2.04
CA GLN A 689 -2.24 18.49 1.69
C GLN A 689 -2.49 18.09 0.24
N SER A 690 -3.53 18.60 -0.42
CA SER A 690 -3.84 18.29 -1.81
C SER A 690 -3.11 19.19 -2.82
N LEU A 691 -2.56 20.32 -2.37
CA LEU A 691 -1.81 21.24 -3.24
C LEU A 691 -0.54 20.58 -3.79
N THR A 692 -0.28 20.78 -5.07
CA THR A 692 0.94 20.33 -5.75
C THR A 692 2.14 21.19 -5.37
N ASN A 693 3.35 20.62 -5.44
CA ASN A 693 4.58 21.39 -5.23
C ASN A 693 4.70 22.53 -6.25
N SER A 694 4.71 23.77 -5.74
CA SER A 694 4.76 25.01 -6.51
C SER A 694 5.42 26.06 -5.63
N SER A 695 6.51 26.66 -6.12
CA SER A 695 7.21 27.75 -5.40
C SER A 695 6.35 29.00 -5.24
N PHE A 696 5.30 29.17 -6.06
CA PHE A 696 4.43 30.33 -6.02
C PHE A 696 3.65 30.48 -4.71
N ILE A 697 3.30 29.35 -4.08
CA ILE A 697 2.44 29.33 -2.88
C ILE A 697 3.12 28.78 -1.63
N SER A 698 4.36 28.25 -1.75
CA SER A 698 5.00 27.49 -0.66
C SER A 698 5.10 28.28 0.64
N ILE A 699 5.54 29.55 0.57
CA ILE A 699 5.65 30.43 1.75
C ILE A 699 4.28 30.72 2.34
N PHE A 700 3.32 31.14 1.51
CA PHE A 700 1.96 31.47 1.96
C PHE A 700 1.25 30.29 2.61
N VAL A 701 1.42 29.07 2.08
CA VAL A 701 0.77 27.87 2.61
C VAL A 701 1.30 27.51 3.98
N VAL A 702 2.61 27.63 4.20
CA VAL A 702 3.25 27.25 5.47
C VAL A 702 2.95 28.28 6.54
N ASP A 703 3.05 29.57 6.20
CA ASP A 703 2.69 30.67 7.09
C ASP A 703 1.21 30.58 7.52
N PHE A 704 0.31 30.35 6.55
CA PHE A 704 -1.11 30.12 6.84
C PHE A 704 -1.35 28.86 7.68
N TRP A 705 -0.67 27.75 7.38
CA TRP A 705 -0.76 26.52 8.18
C TRP A 705 -0.36 26.79 9.63
N LEU A 706 0.77 27.49 9.85
CA LEU A 706 1.28 27.82 11.17
C LEU A 706 0.26 28.65 11.95
N SER A 707 -0.24 29.73 11.34
CA SER A 707 -1.26 30.60 11.95
C SER A 707 -2.51 29.83 12.38
N ILE A 708 -3.03 28.95 11.51
CA ILE A 708 -4.23 28.16 11.82
C ILE A 708 -3.94 27.08 12.87
N PHE A 709 -2.79 26.40 12.78
CA PHE A 709 -2.39 25.36 13.72
C PHE A 709 -2.23 25.92 15.13
N LEU A 710 -1.54 27.05 15.29
CA LEU A 710 -1.35 27.70 16.59
C LEU A 710 -2.67 28.19 17.19
N LYS A 711 -3.65 28.57 16.36
CA LYS A 711 -4.97 29.06 16.80
C LYS A 711 -5.95 27.95 17.18
N TYR A 712 -5.89 26.77 16.54
CA TYR A 712 -6.88 25.70 16.69
C TYR A 712 -6.32 24.34 17.15
N GLY A 713 -4.99 24.21 17.28
CA GLY A 713 -4.28 22.98 17.60
C GLY A 713 -4.51 22.43 19.00
N GLU A 714 -5.22 23.15 19.88
CA GLU A 714 -5.66 22.61 21.18
C GLU A 714 -6.61 21.41 21.03
N ASN A 715 -7.34 21.31 19.91
CA ASN A 715 -8.20 20.17 19.62
C ASN A 715 -7.39 18.99 19.06
N ALA A 716 -7.53 17.80 19.67
CA ALA A 716 -6.76 16.61 19.31
C ALA A 716 -6.90 16.19 17.83
N ASP A 717 -8.11 16.22 17.26
CA ASP A 717 -8.33 15.84 15.85
C ASP A 717 -7.67 16.83 14.89
N ILE A 718 -7.75 18.13 15.20
CA ILE A 718 -7.10 19.20 14.43
C ILE A 718 -5.58 19.08 14.55
N CYS A 719 -5.07 18.83 15.74
CA CYS A 719 -3.64 18.70 16.00
C CYS A 719 -3.03 17.52 15.23
N SER A 720 -3.69 16.35 15.28
CA SER A 720 -3.27 15.16 14.55
C SER A 720 -3.22 15.38 13.03
N GLU A 721 -4.31 15.89 12.44
CA GLU A 721 -4.34 16.22 11.00
C GLU A 721 -3.36 17.36 10.67
N GLY A 722 -3.12 18.27 11.60
CA GLY A 722 -2.14 19.35 11.49
C GLY A 722 -0.72 18.82 11.31
N TYR A 723 -0.28 17.85 12.11
CA TYR A 723 1.03 17.21 11.97
C TYR A 723 1.17 16.41 10.67
N ILE A 724 0.12 15.69 10.25
CA ILE A 724 0.08 15.01 8.95
C ILE A 724 0.25 16.03 7.82
N THR A 725 -0.40 17.19 7.94
CA THR A 725 -0.27 18.29 7.00
C THR A 725 1.14 18.83 6.97
N LEU A 726 1.75 19.12 8.13
CA LEU A 726 3.12 19.61 8.23
C LEU A 726 4.12 18.67 7.54
N ASN A 727 4.02 17.37 7.81
CA ASN A 727 4.87 16.36 7.17
C ASN A 727 4.70 16.35 5.64
N SER A 728 3.45 16.47 5.16
CA SER A 728 3.13 16.58 3.72
C SER A 728 3.74 17.84 3.10
N LEU A 729 3.62 18.99 3.77
CA LEU A 729 4.18 20.26 3.30
C LEU A 729 5.70 20.24 3.22
N ILE A 730 6.39 19.76 4.27
CA ILE A 730 7.86 19.66 4.30
C ILE A 730 8.38 18.68 3.26
N SER A 731 7.64 17.58 3.01
CA SER A 731 8.01 16.61 1.97
C SER A 731 7.82 17.17 0.56
N LYS A 732 6.94 18.16 0.36
CA LYS A 732 6.64 18.74 -0.95
C LYS A 732 7.53 19.93 -1.29
N TYR A 733 7.70 20.89 -0.38
CA TYR A 733 8.28 22.18 -0.70
C TYR A 733 9.74 22.31 -0.24
N LYS A 734 10.61 22.71 -1.16
CA LYS A 734 12.02 23.03 -0.85
C LYS A 734 12.10 24.39 -0.15
N ASN A 735 13.05 24.54 0.78
CA ASN A 735 13.36 25.79 1.51
C ASN A 735 12.30 26.26 2.51
N VAL A 736 11.26 25.47 2.77
CA VAL A 736 10.21 25.80 3.75
C VAL A 736 10.70 25.75 5.20
N PHE A 737 11.78 25.01 5.46
CA PHE A 737 12.44 24.97 6.78
C PHE A 737 12.90 26.36 7.26
N GLN A 738 13.24 27.28 6.34
CA GLN A 738 13.64 28.65 6.68
C GLN A 738 12.52 29.50 7.29
N LEU A 739 11.27 29.04 7.25
CA LEU A 739 10.11 29.73 7.81
C LEU A 739 9.86 29.35 9.28
N PHE A 740 10.57 28.34 9.79
CA PHE A 740 10.48 27.92 11.18
C PHE A 740 11.65 28.51 11.96
N ASN A 741 11.36 29.16 13.08
CA ASN A 741 12.34 29.52 14.10
C ASN A 741 12.11 28.65 15.35
N ASN A 742 13.05 28.68 16.29
CA ASN A 742 12.94 27.89 17.51
C ASN A 742 11.67 28.22 18.33
N GLU A 743 11.22 29.48 18.31
CA GLU A 743 9.99 29.91 19.01
C GLU A 743 8.76 29.22 18.42
N ASN A 744 8.56 29.26 17.10
CA ASN A 744 7.43 28.62 16.43
C ASN A 744 7.48 27.09 16.60
N LEU A 745 8.67 26.48 16.63
CA LEU A 745 8.82 25.04 16.82
C LEU A 745 8.48 24.61 18.25
N GLU A 746 8.84 25.40 19.27
CA GLU A 746 8.41 25.15 20.66
C GLU A 746 6.89 25.28 20.79
N GLU A 747 6.27 26.31 20.20
CA GLU A 747 4.81 26.45 20.24
C GLU A 747 4.08 25.28 19.55
N ILE A 748 4.64 24.76 18.44
CA ILE A 748 4.10 23.57 17.77
C ILE A 748 4.17 22.33 18.68
N ILE A 749 5.24 22.17 19.46
CA ILE A 749 5.38 21.06 20.42
C ILE A 749 4.39 21.24 21.58
N ASP A 750 4.24 22.47 22.09
CA ASP A 750 3.34 22.79 23.19
C ASP A 750 1.89 22.47 22.84
N ARG A 751 1.42 22.82 21.63
CA ARG A 751 0.07 22.42 21.15
C ARG A 751 -0.11 20.91 21.08
N GLY A 752 0.94 20.16 20.73
CA GLY A 752 0.93 18.70 20.73
C GLY A 752 0.81 18.09 22.12
N ALA A 753 1.47 18.69 23.10
CA ALA A 753 1.40 18.30 24.50
C ALA A 753 0.03 18.63 25.12
N GLU A 754 -0.47 19.85 24.90
CA GLU A 754 -1.78 20.30 25.39
C GLU A 754 -2.93 19.44 24.87
N SER A 755 -2.89 19.10 23.59
CA SER A 755 -3.91 18.26 22.93
C SER A 755 -3.74 16.75 23.20
N LYS A 756 -2.66 16.34 23.89
CA LYS A 756 -2.28 14.94 24.17
C LYS A 756 -2.11 14.07 22.92
N VAL A 757 -1.82 14.67 21.77
CA VAL A 757 -1.53 13.94 20.52
C VAL A 757 -0.10 13.44 20.53
N LEU A 758 0.83 14.21 21.11
CA LEU A 758 2.20 13.77 21.35
C LEU A 758 2.29 13.09 22.71
N SER A 759 3.03 11.98 22.78
CA SER A 759 3.35 11.37 24.07
C SER A 759 4.40 12.18 24.82
N ASP A 760 4.42 12.12 26.15
CA ASP A 760 5.41 12.83 26.98
C ASP A 760 6.86 12.48 26.57
N ASP A 761 7.10 11.23 26.18
CA ASP A 761 8.38 10.76 25.65
C ASP A 761 8.72 11.39 24.28
N GLU A 762 7.75 11.56 23.40
CA GLU A 762 7.94 12.25 22.12
C GLU A 762 8.21 13.75 22.33
N VAL A 763 7.46 14.40 23.20
CA VAL A 763 7.65 15.82 23.58
C VAL A 763 9.05 16.03 24.14
N PHE A 764 9.49 15.19 25.08
CA PHE A 764 10.82 15.25 25.66
C PHE A 764 11.91 15.10 24.59
N LYS A 765 11.76 14.15 23.67
CA LYS A 765 12.70 13.93 22.56
C LYS A 765 12.74 15.13 21.61
N CYS A 766 11.59 15.66 21.21
CA CYS A 766 11.51 16.84 20.35
C CYS A 766 12.20 18.07 20.96
N ARG A 767 11.93 18.38 22.24
CA ARG A 767 12.61 19.49 22.95
C ARG A 767 14.11 19.26 23.10
N SER A 768 14.52 18.01 23.36
CA SER A 768 15.95 17.66 23.41
C SER A 768 16.65 17.89 22.08
N VAL A 769 15.99 17.60 20.95
CA VAL A 769 16.55 17.87 19.61
C VAL A 769 16.71 19.37 19.37
N LEU A 770 15.72 20.18 19.77
CA LEU A 770 15.80 21.65 19.65
C LEU A 770 16.93 22.26 20.49
N LEU A 771 17.11 21.78 21.73
CA LEU A 771 18.11 22.32 22.66
C LEU A 771 19.55 21.87 22.37
N TYR A 772 19.75 20.59 22.01
CA TYR A 772 21.07 19.98 21.91
C TYR A 772 21.51 19.65 20.47
N GLY A 773 20.64 19.86 19.49
CA GLY A 773 20.89 19.57 18.08
C GLY A 773 20.76 18.08 17.72
N ILE A 774 21.03 17.74 16.46
CA ILE A 774 20.72 16.43 15.86
C ILE A 774 21.87 15.40 16.02
N LYS A 775 23.04 15.82 16.52
CA LYS A 775 24.24 14.96 16.58
C LYS A 775 23.99 13.74 17.49
N GLY A 776 23.90 12.56 16.88
CA GLY A 776 23.74 11.28 17.58
C GLY A 776 22.35 10.62 17.45
N ILE A 777 21.37 11.29 16.82
CA ILE A 777 20.01 10.74 16.68
C ILE A 777 19.91 9.89 15.40
N LYS A 778 19.91 8.56 15.55
CA LYS A 778 19.58 7.62 14.47
C LYS A 778 18.06 7.34 14.47
N ILE A 779 17.33 7.94 13.54
CA ILE A 779 15.93 7.57 13.28
C ILE A 779 15.93 6.22 12.55
N LYS A 780 15.47 5.15 13.21
CA LYS A 780 15.22 3.85 12.58
C LYS A 780 13.82 3.86 11.96
N GLU A 781 13.65 3.31 10.76
CA GLU A 781 12.33 3.03 10.17
C GLU A 781 11.91 1.59 10.51
N PRO A 782 10.66 1.34 10.95
CA PRO A 782 9.57 2.31 11.19
C PRO A 782 9.72 3.07 12.52
N ASN A 783 9.48 4.38 12.49
CA ASN A 783 9.47 5.22 13.69
C ASN A 783 8.01 5.45 14.16
N PRO A 784 7.65 5.16 15.42
CA PRO A 784 6.29 5.35 15.93
C PRO A 784 5.90 6.82 16.20
N TYR A 785 6.85 7.76 16.18
CA TYR A 785 6.63 9.17 16.50
C TYR A 785 6.06 9.99 15.34
N LEU A 786 5.14 10.92 15.64
CA LEU A 786 4.39 11.71 14.67
C LEU A 786 5.15 12.98 14.22
N LEU A 787 5.72 13.74 15.15
CA LEU A 787 6.41 15.01 14.93
C LEU A 787 7.93 14.85 14.89
N LEU A 788 8.53 13.97 15.70
CA LEU A 788 9.99 13.85 15.82
C LEU A 788 10.72 13.65 14.46
N PRO A 789 10.25 12.77 13.54
CA PRO A 789 10.89 12.62 12.22
C PRO A 789 10.80 13.89 11.38
N VAL A 790 9.71 14.63 11.52
CA VAL A 790 9.44 15.87 10.79
C VAL A 790 10.33 16.99 11.30
N LEU A 791 10.44 17.13 12.63
CA LEU A 791 11.31 18.11 13.28
C LEU A 791 12.78 17.93 12.89
N VAL A 792 13.26 16.69 12.86
CA VAL A 792 14.63 16.38 12.40
C VAL A 792 14.83 16.73 10.92
N LYS A 793 13.80 16.58 10.06
CA LYS A 793 13.89 17.01 8.64
C LYS A 793 14.00 18.53 8.52
N ILE A 794 13.31 19.29 9.36
CA ILE A 794 13.37 20.77 9.38
C ILE A 794 14.79 21.19 9.78
N LEU A 795 15.30 20.69 10.91
CA LEU A 795 16.59 21.10 11.48
C LEU A 795 17.82 20.57 10.71
N LYS A 796 17.69 19.47 9.93
CA LYS A 796 18.79 18.97 9.07
C LYS A 796 19.02 19.82 7.82
N ALA A 797 18.06 20.67 7.48
CA ALA A 797 18.11 21.49 6.29
C ALA A 797 18.62 22.93 6.56
N GLU A 798 18.75 23.29 7.84
CA GLU A 798 19.62 24.38 8.33
C GLU A 798 21.09 23.95 8.30
#